data_AF-A0A094DWT7-F1
#
_entry.id   AF-A0A094DWT7-F1
#
_cell.length_a   1.000
_cell.length_b   1.000
_cell.length_c   1.000
_cell.angle_alpha   90.00
_cell.angle_beta   90.00
_cell.angle_gamma   90.00
#
_symmetry.space_group_name_H-M   'P 1'
#
loop_
_entity.id
_entity.type
_entity.pdbx_description
1 polymer ?
#
loop_
_entity_poly.entity_id
_entity_poly.type
_entity_poly.pdbx_seq_one_letter_code
_entity_poly.pdbx_strand_id
1 'polypeptide(L)'
;MHILVVNDDGPPSNQSSPYVHSLVNNLLEAGHVVSVILPREQRSWIGKAHIIGQTVKPTYFRPGTLHEDDGVTSKRPSPAGDDWVLVDGTPASCVQIGLYYFFQERGPVDLVLSGPNYGRNTTACFALSSGTLGGALEAAVCKRKAIALSYAFLSREHDPKIIASASRLSVKIVEHLVANWDANTDVYTVNVPLVPDVENKKIFWTEMLQNYWGPGSCFEAVEDTSADANEAEERIREGEIEQRGGEGKAPVPHLHRNFKWSPRFTDVYKSVEDAPPGNDGWVVKEGFTSVTPLKANFMHATGKQQGEITLTPEQSDPVSLPQSMQDLSLAVPATGIKHFNALIDYGDTYVQPLILSALSKLLPKDSYTLISPDSVPTNSTSPTLHIQQYEQLPFETLLDQPTTTLANAYIIRKALIRKHYLSATAHAWVAKNPSTALAKHMTPTVSFEVDYAEFLDDALVECFELHEMFARNQAREEESEKEWWILKPGMSDRGQGIRLFDSEEALQAIFDQWEEERPDSDDEEDDEDADMHDGGEYIMTSQLRHFIVQPYIHPPLLLSNNPHKFHIRTYVLAIGALTVYVYRPMLALFAGTPYTAPASSPDLGAHLTNTCLQDGSRDGAVAAFWELGATQPGLPASWQEDVFAQICEVTGELFEGAARTMGTHFQALPNAFEVFGVDFMVDAKGTVWLLEVNAFPDFGQTGEDHADVVEGLWEGVVDVAVKPFFGGEAKVADGGMVEDLRKLHWSTEAWVNDTMDNIRQIFSMNDTITMYDAYGTGKHYLILRHFVTVTPRQRHMEEDNCESPSAARCRFVEKASGELRMVPELIPIKQENLWGGGRDWGKH
;
A
#
# COMPACT_ATOMS: atom_id res chain seq x y z
N MET A 1 7.78 -9.67 42.38
CA MET A 1 8.44 -9.08 41.19
C MET A 1 8.73 -7.61 41.46
N HIS A 2 9.61 -6.97 40.68
CA HIS A 2 9.81 -5.52 40.76
C HIS A 2 8.91 -4.80 39.75
N ILE A 3 7.97 -4.01 40.26
CA ILE A 3 6.94 -3.32 39.47
C ILE A 3 7.22 -1.82 39.49
N LEU A 4 7.37 -1.23 38.30
CA LEU A 4 7.41 0.22 38.12
C LEU A 4 5.98 0.72 37.87
N VAL A 5 5.47 1.56 38.78
CA VAL A 5 4.14 2.16 38.68
C VAL A 5 4.24 3.57 38.10
N VAL A 6 3.44 3.82 37.06
CA VAL A 6 3.26 5.12 36.41
C VAL A 6 1.76 5.42 36.32
N ASN A 7 1.33 6.68 36.19
CA ASN A 7 -0.03 7.04 35.81
C ASN A 7 -0.02 8.34 35.01
N ASP A 8 -1.17 8.74 34.47
CA ASP A 8 -1.40 10.11 33.99
C ASP A 8 -2.04 11.02 35.02
N ASP A 9 -2.74 10.46 36.03
CA ASP A 9 -3.47 11.23 37.05
C ASP A 9 -2.61 12.12 37.96
N GLY A 10 -1.32 11.83 38.07
CA GLY A 10 -0.39 12.52 38.95
C GLY A 10 -0.39 11.95 40.38
N PRO A 11 0.12 12.70 41.37
CA PRO A 11 0.24 12.23 42.75
C PRO A 11 -1.13 12.01 43.43
N PRO A 12 -1.20 11.18 44.48
CA PRO A 12 -2.43 10.89 45.21
C PRO A 12 -3.19 12.15 45.60
N SER A 13 -4.47 12.17 45.24
CA SER A 13 -5.41 13.22 45.62
C SER A 13 -6.83 12.67 45.58
N ASN A 14 -7.66 13.00 46.57
CA ASN A 14 -9.07 12.61 46.57
C ASN A 14 -9.87 13.16 45.39
N GLN A 15 -9.42 14.26 44.77
CA GLN A 15 -10.11 14.89 43.64
C GLN A 15 -9.62 14.36 42.29
N SER A 16 -8.30 14.31 42.08
CA SER A 16 -7.72 14.06 40.75
C SER A 16 -7.01 12.71 40.59
N SER A 17 -6.60 12.05 41.68
CA SER A 17 -5.90 10.75 41.64
C SER A 17 -6.23 9.86 42.87
N PRO A 18 -7.50 9.44 43.03
CA PRO A 18 -7.94 8.75 44.25
C PRO A 18 -7.47 7.29 44.36
N TYR A 19 -6.95 6.69 43.27
CA TYR A 19 -6.77 5.23 43.18
C TYR A 19 -5.32 4.75 43.32
N VAL A 20 -4.33 5.52 42.86
CA VAL A 20 -2.93 5.06 42.76
C VAL A 20 -2.33 4.68 44.13
N HIS A 21 -2.70 5.41 45.19
CA HIS A 21 -2.23 5.13 46.55
C HIS A 21 -2.75 3.77 47.06
N SER A 22 -4.03 3.46 46.79
CA SER A 22 -4.64 2.18 47.17
C SER A 22 -3.99 1.01 46.42
N LEU A 23 -3.75 1.16 45.12
CA LEU A 23 -3.08 0.12 44.32
C LEU A 23 -1.67 -0.16 44.84
N VAL A 24 -0.86 0.88 45.05
CA VAL A 24 0.53 0.73 45.52
C VAL A 24 0.58 0.00 46.86
N ASN A 25 -0.32 0.34 47.80
CA ASN A 25 -0.38 -0.35 49.08
C ASN A 25 -0.73 -1.85 48.93
N ASN A 26 -1.67 -2.19 48.05
CA ASN A 26 -2.02 -3.59 47.79
C ASN A 26 -0.89 -4.39 47.11
N LEU A 27 -0.12 -3.76 46.21
CA LEU A 27 1.05 -4.40 45.58
C LEU A 27 2.17 -4.68 46.60
N LEU A 28 2.40 -3.75 47.54
CA LEU A 28 3.35 -3.93 48.63
C LEU A 28 2.90 -5.03 49.60
N GLU A 29 1.61 -5.06 49.98
CA GLU A 29 1.03 -6.10 50.82
C GLU A 29 1.11 -7.50 50.18
N ALA A 30 1.02 -7.58 48.85
CA ALA A 30 1.23 -8.81 48.09
C ALA A 30 2.73 -9.24 47.99
N GLY A 31 3.65 -8.46 48.56
CA GLY A 31 5.08 -8.78 48.64
C GLY A 31 5.88 -8.38 47.41
N HIS A 32 5.35 -7.50 46.54
CA HIS A 32 6.11 -6.98 45.40
C HIS A 32 7.03 -5.84 45.82
N VAL A 33 8.14 -5.68 45.08
CA VAL A 33 8.97 -4.48 45.17
C VAL A 33 8.33 -3.45 44.26
N VAL A 34 7.94 -2.30 44.81
CA VAL A 34 7.22 -1.26 44.04
C VAL A 34 8.06 0.02 43.98
N SER A 35 8.26 0.53 42.77
CA SER A 35 8.89 1.82 42.51
C SER A 35 7.90 2.71 41.77
N VAL A 36 7.76 3.97 42.18
CA VAL A 36 6.69 4.83 41.69
C VAL A 36 7.28 6.09 41.06
N ILE A 37 6.92 6.36 39.80
CA ILE A 37 7.28 7.58 39.09
C ILE A 37 6.08 8.13 38.31
N LEU A 38 5.64 9.33 38.65
CA LEU A 38 4.41 9.92 38.11
C LEU A 38 4.69 11.31 37.53
N PRO A 39 3.83 11.80 36.62
CA PRO A 39 3.77 13.21 36.31
C PRO A 39 3.52 14.05 37.58
N ARG A 40 4.12 15.24 37.67
CA ARG A 40 3.89 16.17 38.79
C ARG A 40 2.44 16.67 38.84
N GLU A 41 1.83 16.77 37.68
CA GLU A 41 0.49 17.30 37.44
C GLU A 41 -0.27 16.32 36.56
N GLN A 42 -1.59 16.41 36.59
CA GLN A 42 -2.51 15.61 35.78
C GLN A 42 -2.22 15.78 34.28
N ARG A 43 -2.14 14.67 33.53
CA ARG A 43 -1.80 14.60 32.10
C ARG A 43 -2.78 13.73 31.30
N SER A 44 -4.06 13.73 31.66
CA SER A 44 -5.10 13.04 30.89
C SER A 44 -5.17 13.55 29.43
N TRP A 45 -5.69 12.72 28.52
CA TRP A 45 -5.88 13.05 27.09
C TRP A 45 -4.60 13.36 26.29
N ILE A 46 -3.41 13.07 26.84
CA ILE A 46 -2.12 13.34 26.17
C ILE A 46 -1.63 12.19 25.28
N GLY A 47 -2.37 11.07 25.22
CA GLY A 47 -1.96 9.86 24.49
C GLY A 47 -0.51 9.45 24.78
N LYS A 48 0.13 8.79 23.80
CA LYS A 48 1.58 8.55 23.84
C LYS A 48 2.35 9.75 23.28
N ALA A 49 3.01 10.53 24.14
CA ALA A 49 3.78 11.70 23.72
C ALA A 49 5.10 11.89 24.50
N HIS A 50 6.11 12.49 23.86
CA HIS A 50 7.28 13.09 24.51
C HIS A 50 7.40 14.56 24.09
N ILE A 51 7.76 15.44 25.02
CA ILE A 51 7.88 16.88 24.76
C ILE A 51 9.34 17.20 24.43
N ILE A 52 9.64 17.46 23.15
CA ILE A 52 10.97 17.84 22.68
C ILE A 52 11.26 19.30 23.05
N GLY A 53 12.46 19.60 23.52
CA GLY A 53 12.90 20.96 23.88
C GLY A 53 12.59 21.36 25.33
N GLN A 54 11.93 20.50 26.12
CA GLN A 54 11.72 20.71 27.55
C GLN A 54 12.72 19.90 28.37
N THR A 55 13.43 20.56 29.29
CA THR A 55 14.26 19.88 30.30
C THR A 55 13.37 19.38 31.45
N VAL A 56 13.25 18.06 31.59
CA VAL A 56 12.44 17.42 32.64
C VAL A 56 13.17 17.46 34.00
N LYS A 57 12.47 17.84 35.06
CA LYS A 57 13.00 18.01 36.42
C LYS A 57 12.24 17.13 37.43
N PRO A 58 12.95 16.25 38.17
CA PRO A 58 12.32 15.45 39.22
C PRO A 58 12.08 16.24 40.51
N THR A 59 11.03 15.85 41.20
CA THR A 59 10.61 16.22 42.55
C THR A 59 10.25 14.94 43.30
N TYR A 60 10.16 14.96 44.62
CA TYR A 60 9.99 13.75 45.42
C TYR A 60 8.76 13.87 46.31
N PHE A 61 7.89 12.87 46.30
CA PHE A 61 6.63 12.86 47.03
C PHE A 61 6.60 11.73 48.05
N ARG A 62 6.23 12.06 49.28
CA ARG A 62 5.95 11.07 50.32
C ARG A 62 4.44 10.93 50.48
N PRO A 63 3.86 9.76 50.18
CA PRO A 63 2.46 9.49 50.47
C PRO A 63 2.17 9.62 51.96
N GLY A 64 1.02 10.21 52.29
CA GLY A 64 0.53 10.31 53.66
C GLY A 64 -0.40 9.14 54.01
N THR A 65 -1.49 9.41 54.70
CA THR A 65 -2.50 8.43 55.07
C THR A 65 -3.34 8.03 53.85
N LEU A 66 -3.71 6.76 53.75
CA LEU A 66 -4.53 6.28 52.64
C LEU A 66 -5.91 6.97 52.65
N HIS A 67 -6.30 7.54 51.50
CA HIS A 67 -7.52 8.35 51.30
C HIS A 67 -7.53 9.74 51.96
N GLU A 68 -6.39 10.22 52.43
CA GLU A 68 -6.24 11.59 52.95
C GLU A 68 -5.24 12.38 52.08
N ASP A 69 -5.47 13.69 51.95
CA ASP A 69 -4.61 14.60 51.17
C ASP A 69 -3.49 15.21 52.05
N ASP A 70 -2.80 14.38 52.82
CA ASP A 70 -1.75 14.77 53.79
C ASP A 70 -0.31 14.43 53.32
N GLY A 71 -0.14 14.10 52.04
CA GLY A 71 1.16 13.82 51.42
C GLY A 71 2.09 15.04 51.32
N VAL A 72 3.40 14.81 51.28
CA VAL A 72 4.42 15.89 51.32
C VAL A 72 5.34 15.83 50.10
N THR A 73 5.40 16.93 49.33
CA THR A 73 6.32 17.09 48.19
C THR A 73 7.59 17.84 48.59
N SER A 74 8.75 17.37 48.14
CA SER A 74 10.07 17.93 48.41
C SER A 74 10.93 18.03 47.14
N LYS A 75 11.94 18.90 47.17
CA LYS A 75 12.86 19.12 46.03
C LYS A 75 14.04 18.15 45.99
N ARG A 76 14.27 17.39 47.05
CA ARG A 76 15.42 16.49 47.20
C ARG A 76 14.95 15.15 47.75
N PRO A 77 15.56 14.03 47.36
CA PRO A 77 15.16 12.73 47.86
C PRO A 77 15.46 12.63 49.36
N SER A 78 14.62 11.89 50.06
CA SER A 78 14.82 11.56 51.46
C SER A 78 15.95 10.56 51.64
N PRO A 79 16.70 10.63 52.75
CA PRO A 79 17.70 9.63 53.09
C PRO A 79 17.15 8.19 53.22
N ALA A 80 15.84 8.04 53.46
CA ALA A 80 15.18 6.74 53.59
C ALA A 80 14.97 6.03 52.24
N GLY A 81 14.93 6.76 51.12
CA GLY A 81 14.79 6.17 49.78
C GLY A 81 13.38 5.68 49.41
N ASP A 82 12.37 5.97 50.23
CA ASP A 82 10.98 5.51 50.02
C ASP A 82 10.08 6.53 49.29
N ASP A 83 10.65 7.65 48.82
CA ASP A 83 9.87 8.70 48.16
C ASP A 83 9.51 8.29 46.72
N TRP A 84 8.31 8.66 46.30
CA TRP A 84 7.86 8.57 44.91
C TRP A 84 8.51 9.68 44.09
N VAL A 85 8.83 9.41 42.83
CA VAL A 85 9.44 10.41 41.94
C VAL A 85 8.35 11.10 41.12
N LEU A 86 8.31 12.43 41.16
CA LEU A 86 7.39 13.24 40.34
C LEU A 86 8.18 14.00 39.28
N VAL A 87 7.83 13.87 38.01
CA VAL A 87 8.50 14.57 36.90
C VAL A 87 7.56 15.51 36.15
N ASP A 88 8.05 16.63 35.65
CA ASP A 88 7.26 17.54 34.79
C ASP A 88 7.27 17.10 33.32
N GLY A 89 6.93 15.82 33.10
CA GLY A 89 6.82 15.21 31.78
C GLY A 89 5.50 14.48 31.58
N THR A 90 5.43 13.72 30.48
CA THR A 90 4.30 12.82 30.18
C THR A 90 4.48 11.46 30.87
N PRO A 91 3.44 10.61 30.95
CA PRO A 91 3.57 9.24 31.43
C PRO A 91 4.67 8.45 30.70
N ALA A 92 4.80 8.62 29.37
CA ALA A 92 5.86 7.99 28.59
C ALA A 92 7.26 8.43 29.06
N SER A 93 7.46 9.72 29.34
CA SER A 93 8.73 10.20 29.92
C SER A 93 8.99 9.61 31.32
N CYS A 94 7.95 9.44 32.14
CA CYS A 94 8.07 8.80 33.46
C CYS A 94 8.59 7.37 33.34
N VAL A 95 8.08 6.59 32.38
CA VAL A 95 8.52 5.21 32.13
C VAL A 95 10.00 5.16 31.77
N GLN A 96 10.45 5.93 30.78
CA GLN A 96 11.86 5.97 30.37
C GLN A 96 12.77 6.40 31.54
N ILE A 97 12.40 7.46 32.26
CA ILE A 97 13.19 7.95 33.39
C ILE A 97 13.25 6.90 34.51
N GLY A 98 12.13 6.26 34.81
CA GLY A 98 12.04 5.20 35.83
C GLY A 98 12.81 3.94 35.47
N LEU A 99 12.80 3.52 34.20
CA LEU A 99 13.52 2.32 33.75
C LEU A 99 15.04 2.52 33.70
N TYR A 100 15.50 3.69 33.26
CA TYR A 100 16.91 3.89 32.90
C TYR A 100 17.71 4.77 33.86
N TYR A 101 17.07 5.59 34.69
CA TYR A 101 17.78 6.56 35.56
C TYR A 101 17.45 6.46 37.05
N PHE A 102 16.33 5.85 37.43
CA PHE A 102 15.97 5.63 38.83
C PHE A 102 15.83 4.13 39.16
N PHE A 103 15.94 3.78 40.44
CA PHE A 103 15.60 2.46 41.00
C PHE A 103 16.51 1.29 40.57
N GLN A 104 17.66 1.53 39.96
CA GLN A 104 18.61 0.47 39.56
C GLN A 104 19.09 -0.36 40.75
N GLU A 105 19.17 0.25 41.93
CA GLU A 105 19.56 -0.37 43.19
C GLU A 105 18.55 -1.42 43.69
N ARG A 106 17.30 -1.38 43.22
CA ARG A 106 16.23 -2.30 43.59
C ARG A 106 16.15 -3.54 42.68
N GLY A 107 17.06 -3.65 41.71
CA GLY A 107 17.09 -4.73 40.71
C GLY A 107 16.30 -4.40 39.44
N PRO A 108 16.32 -5.28 38.43
CA PRO A 108 15.64 -5.06 37.16
C PRO A 108 14.12 -4.93 37.35
N VAL A 109 13.50 -4.02 36.61
CA VAL A 109 12.03 -3.90 36.56
C VAL A 109 11.47 -5.05 35.71
N ASP A 110 10.62 -5.88 36.32
CA ASP A 110 9.99 -7.04 35.68
C ASP A 110 8.72 -6.66 34.90
N LEU A 111 7.99 -5.65 35.39
CA LEU A 111 6.72 -5.18 34.85
C LEU A 111 6.61 -3.66 35.01
N VAL A 112 6.08 -2.99 33.99
CA VAL A 112 5.58 -1.62 34.11
C VAL A 112 4.05 -1.66 34.22
N LEU A 113 3.51 -1.11 35.29
CA LEU A 113 2.07 -1.00 35.52
C LEU A 113 1.68 0.47 35.42
N SER A 114 1.00 0.83 34.34
CA SER A 114 0.51 2.20 34.10
C SER A 114 -0.94 2.29 34.57
N GLY A 115 -1.23 3.08 35.59
CA GLY A 115 -2.55 3.23 36.21
C GLY A 115 -2.54 3.01 37.74
N PRO A 116 -3.73 2.94 38.37
CA PRO A 116 -5.04 2.94 37.74
C PRO A 116 -5.45 4.35 37.29
N ASN A 117 -5.97 4.46 36.07
CA ASN A 117 -6.57 5.67 35.55
C ASN A 117 -7.88 6.03 36.28
N TYR A 118 -8.12 7.32 36.49
CA TYR A 118 -9.39 7.89 36.93
C TYR A 118 -10.41 7.92 35.79
N GLY A 119 -11.03 6.77 35.52
CA GLY A 119 -11.96 6.56 34.42
C GLY A 119 -11.60 5.34 33.58
N ARG A 120 -12.43 5.03 32.57
CA ARG A 120 -12.24 3.87 31.69
C ARG A 120 -11.36 4.20 30.48
N ASN A 121 -10.50 3.26 30.09
CA ASN A 121 -9.73 3.30 28.85
C ASN A 121 -10.32 2.33 27.81
N THR A 122 -11.64 2.15 27.82
CA THR A 122 -12.36 1.28 26.88
C THR A 122 -12.69 2.01 25.59
N THR A 123 -12.76 1.31 24.46
CA THR A 123 -13.04 1.84 23.11
C THR A 123 -11.90 2.65 22.49
N ALA A 124 -11.84 2.66 21.15
CA ALA A 124 -10.75 3.28 20.39
C ALA A 124 -10.57 4.77 20.70
N CYS A 125 -11.64 5.57 20.78
CA CYS A 125 -11.55 7.00 21.07
C CYS A 125 -10.89 7.30 22.44
N PHE A 126 -11.26 6.58 23.50
CA PHE A 126 -10.65 6.80 24.82
C PHE A 126 -9.25 6.19 24.92
N ALA A 127 -9.04 5.00 24.34
CA ALA A 127 -7.74 4.33 24.35
C ALA A 127 -6.66 5.14 23.64
N LEU A 128 -6.94 5.67 22.45
CA LEU A 128 -5.97 6.47 21.67
C LEU A 128 -5.60 7.79 22.35
N SER A 129 -6.49 8.35 23.16
CA SER A 129 -6.23 9.56 23.93
C SER A 129 -5.64 9.30 25.32
N SER A 130 -5.62 8.06 25.79
CA SER A 130 -5.23 7.72 27.16
C SER A 130 -3.73 7.90 27.42
N GLY A 131 -3.38 8.71 28.41
CA GLY A 131 -2.00 8.85 28.88
C GLY A 131 -1.54 7.60 29.64
N THR A 132 -2.46 6.97 30.40
CA THR A 132 -2.23 5.67 31.03
C THR A 132 -1.86 4.60 29.99
N LEU A 133 -2.61 4.46 28.89
CA LEU A 133 -2.25 3.51 27.83
C LEU A 133 -0.95 3.92 27.13
N GLY A 134 -0.74 5.22 26.90
CA GLY A 134 0.50 5.76 26.34
C GLY A 134 1.75 5.41 27.16
N GLY A 135 1.65 5.41 28.49
CA GLY A 135 2.71 4.94 29.39
C GLY A 135 3.01 3.45 29.21
N ALA A 136 1.98 2.60 29.18
CA ALA A 136 2.17 1.15 28.98
C ALA A 136 2.76 0.83 27.59
N LEU A 137 2.31 1.52 26.54
CA LEU A 137 2.85 1.40 25.19
C LEU A 137 4.34 1.79 25.15
N GLU A 138 4.75 2.85 25.86
CA GLU A 138 6.18 3.22 25.94
C GLU A 138 7.03 2.14 26.62
N ALA A 139 6.51 1.52 27.68
CA ALA A 139 7.19 0.41 28.33
C ALA A 139 7.37 -0.80 27.40
N ALA A 140 6.34 -1.12 26.62
CA ALA A 140 6.42 -2.18 25.61
C ALA A 140 7.42 -1.87 24.50
N VAL A 141 7.47 -0.63 24.01
CA VAL A 141 8.51 -0.18 23.06
C VAL A 141 9.92 -0.32 23.67
N CYS A 142 10.06 -0.14 24.98
CA CYS A 142 11.27 -0.44 25.74
C CYS A 142 11.53 -1.94 25.99
N LYS A 143 10.75 -2.83 25.36
CA LYS A 143 10.79 -4.30 25.54
C LYS A 143 10.64 -4.71 27.00
N ARG A 144 9.68 -4.11 27.70
CA ARG A 144 9.24 -4.49 29.04
C ARG A 144 7.79 -4.96 28.97
N LYS A 145 7.44 -5.98 29.75
CA LYS A 145 6.03 -6.35 29.96
C LYS A 145 5.31 -5.14 30.54
N ALA A 146 4.14 -4.83 30.01
CA ALA A 146 3.42 -3.62 30.38
C ALA A 146 1.91 -3.83 30.46
N ILE A 147 1.30 -3.32 31.52
CA ILE A 147 -0.15 -3.37 31.72
C ILE A 147 -0.65 -1.94 31.92
N ALA A 148 -1.64 -1.53 31.13
CA ALA A 148 -2.45 -0.35 31.39
C ALA A 148 -3.65 -0.76 32.25
N LEU A 149 -3.89 -0.06 33.35
CA LEU A 149 -4.94 -0.36 34.32
C LEU A 149 -5.87 0.85 34.50
N SER A 150 -7.17 0.60 34.53
CA SER A 150 -8.19 1.64 34.60
C SER A 150 -9.31 1.25 35.55
N TYR A 151 -9.76 2.19 36.38
CA TYR A 151 -10.93 1.99 37.24
C TYR A 151 -12.12 2.72 36.65
N ALA A 152 -13.07 1.96 36.11
CA ALA A 152 -14.26 2.46 35.46
C ALA A 152 -15.35 2.70 36.50
N PHE A 153 -15.72 3.96 36.74
CA PHE A 153 -16.81 4.30 37.67
C PHE A 153 -18.11 4.60 36.91
N LEU A 154 -19.23 4.21 37.50
CA LEU A 154 -20.59 4.51 37.00
C LEU A 154 -21.23 5.66 37.79
N SER A 155 -20.75 5.92 39.01
CA SER A 155 -21.15 7.04 39.86
C SER A 155 -19.92 7.66 40.51
N ARG A 156 -20.05 8.90 40.99
CA ARG A 156 -18.95 9.64 41.63
C ARG A 156 -18.77 9.33 43.12
N GLU A 157 -19.50 8.33 43.63
CA GLU A 157 -19.35 7.88 45.01
C GLU A 157 -18.21 6.86 45.11
N HIS A 158 -17.03 7.34 45.47
CA HIS A 158 -15.81 6.56 45.59
C HIS A 158 -15.72 5.86 46.94
N ASP A 159 -16.52 4.81 47.16
CA ASP A 159 -16.46 4.03 48.40
C ASP A 159 -15.07 3.38 48.56
N PRO A 160 -14.29 3.70 49.62
CA PRO A 160 -12.99 3.12 49.86
C PRO A 160 -12.98 1.58 49.87
N LYS A 161 -14.08 0.94 50.27
CA LYS A 161 -14.21 -0.52 50.25
C LYS A 161 -14.26 -1.08 48.83
N ILE A 162 -14.93 -0.39 47.91
CA ILE A 162 -15.01 -0.78 46.50
C ILE A 162 -13.64 -0.59 45.84
N ILE A 163 -12.98 0.55 46.09
CA ILE A 163 -11.62 0.82 45.58
C ILE A 163 -10.63 -0.24 46.06
N ALA A 164 -10.65 -0.58 47.36
CA ALA A 164 -9.78 -1.61 47.91
C ALA A 164 -10.06 -2.99 47.28
N SER A 165 -11.33 -3.30 46.99
CA SER A 165 -11.72 -4.55 46.31
C SER A 165 -11.24 -4.59 44.87
N ALA A 166 -11.36 -3.48 44.14
CA ALA A 166 -10.82 -3.33 42.79
C ALA A 166 -9.28 -3.44 42.77
N SER A 167 -8.59 -2.88 43.76
CA SER A 167 -7.13 -3.01 43.91
C SER A 167 -6.69 -4.45 44.16
N ARG A 168 -7.37 -5.18 45.07
CA ARG A 168 -7.07 -6.61 45.30
C ARG A 168 -7.31 -7.46 44.05
N LEU A 169 -8.39 -7.20 43.31
CA LEU A 169 -8.66 -7.87 42.05
C LEU A 169 -7.57 -7.57 41.01
N SER A 170 -7.17 -6.30 40.90
CA SER A 170 -6.14 -5.86 39.95
C SER A 170 -4.80 -6.54 40.20
N VAL A 171 -4.39 -6.68 41.47
CA VAL A 171 -3.16 -7.42 41.81
C VAL A 171 -3.24 -8.88 41.34
N LYS A 172 -4.37 -9.56 41.60
CA LYS A 172 -4.59 -10.95 41.15
C LYS A 172 -4.52 -11.08 39.62
N ILE A 173 -5.10 -10.13 38.88
CA ILE A 173 -5.06 -10.11 37.41
C ILE A 173 -3.63 -9.88 36.91
N VAL A 174 -2.92 -8.90 37.48
CA VAL A 174 -1.54 -8.58 37.10
C VAL A 174 -0.62 -9.78 37.30
N GLU A 175 -0.70 -10.45 38.45
CA GLU A 175 0.10 -11.65 38.72
C GLU A 175 -0.22 -12.78 37.73
N HIS A 176 -1.50 -13.00 37.43
CA HIS A 176 -1.94 -14.00 36.46
C HIS A 176 -1.40 -13.71 35.04
N LEU A 177 -1.51 -12.46 34.58
CA LEU A 177 -1.03 -12.04 33.26
C LEU A 177 0.48 -12.16 33.14
N VAL A 178 1.23 -11.77 34.17
CA VAL A 178 2.70 -11.87 34.16
C VAL A 178 3.16 -13.33 34.08
N ALA A 179 2.49 -14.23 34.81
CA ALA A 179 2.78 -15.66 34.82
C ALA A 179 2.40 -16.35 33.49
N ASN A 180 1.38 -15.86 32.79
CA ASN A 180 0.81 -16.47 31.58
C ASN A 180 0.89 -15.53 30.37
N TRP A 181 1.98 -14.77 30.27
CA TRP A 181 2.13 -13.74 29.23
C TRP A 181 2.13 -14.34 27.83
N ASP A 182 1.23 -13.89 26.96
CA ASP A 182 1.15 -14.34 25.58
C ASP A 182 2.31 -13.79 24.73
N ALA A 183 2.91 -14.64 23.89
CA ALA A 183 4.09 -14.28 23.10
C ALA A 183 3.82 -13.25 21.99
N ASN A 184 2.56 -13.07 21.59
CA ASN A 184 2.15 -12.12 20.57
C ASN A 184 1.59 -10.82 21.15
N THR A 185 1.56 -10.69 22.48
CA THR A 185 1.00 -9.52 23.18
C THR A 185 2.12 -8.65 23.76
N ASP A 186 2.12 -7.37 23.37
CA ASP A 186 3.10 -6.39 23.87
C ASP A 186 2.58 -5.67 25.14
N VAL A 187 1.28 -5.35 25.17
CA VAL A 187 0.61 -4.62 26.26
C VAL A 187 -0.75 -5.25 26.55
N TYR A 188 -1.14 -5.35 27.81
CA TYR A 188 -2.55 -5.57 28.17
C TYR A 188 -3.18 -4.27 28.67
N THR A 189 -4.41 -3.97 28.24
CA THR A 189 -5.25 -2.97 28.91
C THR A 189 -6.32 -3.67 29.75
N VAL A 190 -6.44 -3.27 31.02
CA VAL A 190 -7.32 -3.87 32.02
C VAL A 190 -8.25 -2.80 32.55
N ASN A 191 -9.56 -2.97 32.37
CA ASN A 191 -10.57 -2.06 32.89
C ASN A 191 -11.39 -2.74 33.98
N VAL A 192 -11.25 -2.28 35.22
CA VAL A 192 -11.94 -2.80 36.40
C VAL A 192 -13.11 -1.88 36.76
N PRO A 193 -14.37 -2.35 36.73
CA PRO A 193 -15.51 -1.54 37.13
C PRO A 193 -15.56 -1.35 38.65
N LEU A 194 -15.77 -0.12 39.11
CA LEU A 194 -15.98 0.20 40.51
C LEU A 194 -17.43 -0.09 40.91
N VAL A 195 -17.72 -1.39 41.08
CA VAL A 195 -19.01 -1.88 41.52
C VAL A 195 -18.87 -2.70 42.81
N PRO A 196 -19.92 -2.76 43.65
CA PRO A 196 -19.94 -3.66 44.79
C PRO A 196 -19.66 -5.10 44.34
N ASP A 197 -18.87 -5.82 45.14
CA ASP A 197 -18.56 -7.23 44.92
C ASP A 197 -17.78 -7.54 43.62
N VAL A 198 -17.01 -6.56 43.10
CA VAL A 198 -16.23 -6.71 41.86
C VAL A 198 -15.30 -7.94 41.87
N GLU A 199 -14.77 -8.34 43.03
CA GLU A 199 -13.87 -9.51 43.16
C GLU A 199 -14.52 -10.84 42.76
N ASN A 200 -15.85 -10.94 42.84
CA ASN A 200 -16.60 -12.15 42.48
C ASN A 200 -17.24 -12.05 41.08
N LYS A 201 -17.04 -10.93 40.37
CA LYS A 201 -17.53 -10.74 39.00
C LYS A 201 -16.63 -11.46 38.01
N LYS A 202 -17.21 -11.80 36.86
CA LYS A 202 -16.49 -12.43 35.76
C LYS A 202 -15.45 -11.46 35.18
N ILE A 203 -14.32 -12.02 34.76
CA ILE A 203 -13.24 -11.33 34.06
C ILE A 203 -13.24 -11.86 32.62
N PHE A 204 -13.34 -10.97 31.65
CA PHE A 204 -13.43 -11.34 30.24
C PHE A 204 -12.18 -10.87 29.48
N TRP A 205 -11.73 -11.74 28.59
CA TRP A 205 -10.89 -11.34 27.47
C TRP A 205 -11.74 -10.60 26.45
N THR A 206 -11.25 -9.47 25.97
CA THR A 206 -12.02 -8.56 25.12
C THR A 206 -11.21 -8.04 23.95
N GLU A 207 -11.90 -7.66 22.89
CA GLU A 207 -11.34 -6.79 21.85
C GLU A 207 -11.69 -5.33 22.14
N MET A 208 -10.87 -4.41 21.62
CA MET A 208 -11.15 -2.97 21.68
C MET A 208 -12.36 -2.65 20.79
N LEU A 209 -13.40 -2.03 21.32
CA LEU A 209 -14.52 -1.53 20.51
C LEU A 209 -14.04 -0.38 19.61
N GLN A 210 -14.17 -0.55 18.30
CA GLN A 210 -13.87 0.50 17.33
C GLN A 210 -15.04 1.52 17.27
N ASN A 211 -14.75 2.79 17.56
CA ASN A 211 -15.70 3.90 17.48
C ASN A 211 -15.05 5.18 16.93
N TYR A 212 -15.87 6.12 16.48
CA TYR A 212 -15.47 7.33 15.77
C TYR A 212 -16.23 8.55 16.29
N TRP A 213 -15.65 9.74 16.13
CA TRP A 213 -16.35 11.00 16.39
C TRP A 213 -17.48 11.21 15.36
N GLY A 214 -18.67 11.56 15.82
CA GLY A 214 -19.78 11.96 14.96
C GLY A 214 -19.57 13.35 14.31
N PRO A 215 -20.50 13.80 13.46
CA PRO A 215 -20.41 15.09 12.79
C PRO A 215 -20.35 16.25 13.81
N GLY A 216 -19.23 16.98 13.80
CA GLY A 216 -18.98 18.09 14.72
C GLY A 216 -17.47 18.32 14.97
N SER A 217 -17.16 19.29 15.81
CA SER A 217 -15.80 19.56 16.29
C SER A 217 -15.73 19.24 17.78
N CYS A 218 -14.60 18.68 18.23
CA CYS A 218 -14.32 18.52 19.67
C CYS A 218 -13.90 19.85 20.34
N PHE A 219 -13.81 20.93 19.56
CA PHE A 219 -13.56 22.28 20.04
C PHE A 219 -14.75 23.20 19.75
N GLU A 220 -15.09 24.02 20.74
CA GLU A 220 -16.06 25.09 20.64
C GLU A 220 -15.34 26.45 20.58
N ALA A 221 -15.77 27.33 19.67
CA ALA A 221 -15.23 28.68 19.58
C ALA A 221 -15.78 29.53 20.74
N VAL A 222 -14.89 30.15 21.50
CA VAL A 222 -15.25 31.00 22.65
C VAL A 222 -14.67 32.39 22.43
N GLU A 223 -15.41 33.41 22.87
CA GLU A 223 -14.88 34.77 22.97
C GLU A 223 -13.93 34.86 24.16
N ASP A 224 -12.85 35.64 23.99
CA ASP A 224 -11.72 35.74 24.91
C ASP A 224 -12.17 36.14 26.33
N THR A 225 -12.44 35.14 27.15
CA THR A 225 -12.83 35.28 28.55
C THR A 225 -11.83 34.46 29.35
N SER A 226 -11.14 35.15 30.26
CA SER A 226 -10.06 34.62 31.10
C SER A 226 -10.59 33.65 32.17
N ALA A 227 -11.16 32.52 31.75
CA ALA A 227 -11.52 31.43 32.63
C ALA A 227 -10.26 30.59 32.92
N ASP A 228 -10.06 30.22 34.19
CA ASP A 228 -8.97 29.35 34.63
C ASP A 228 -9.09 27.98 33.94
N ALA A 229 -8.03 27.57 33.23
CA ALA A 229 -8.02 26.35 32.42
C ALA A 229 -8.24 25.09 33.26
N ASN A 230 -7.80 25.10 34.53
CA ASN A 230 -7.92 23.97 35.44
C ASN A 230 -9.39 23.74 35.89
N GLU A 231 -10.11 24.80 36.27
CA GLU A 231 -11.54 24.69 36.61
C GLU A 231 -12.42 24.35 35.40
N ALA A 232 -11.99 24.74 34.19
CA ALA A 232 -12.69 24.42 32.96
C ALA A 232 -12.55 22.94 32.57
N GLU A 233 -11.37 22.35 32.77
CA GLU A 233 -11.14 20.91 32.61
C GLU A 233 -11.96 20.10 33.62
N GLU A 234 -12.00 20.57 34.88
CA GLU A 234 -12.82 19.99 35.94
C GLU A 234 -14.31 19.94 35.55
N ARG A 235 -14.88 21.05 35.04
CA ARG A 235 -16.27 21.08 34.56
C ARG A 235 -16.57 20.14 33.38
N ILE A 236 -15.60 19.89 32.51
CA ILE A 236 -15.76 18.94 31.38
C ILE A 236 -15.79 17.51 31.89
N ARG A 237 -14.92 17.18 32.86
CA ARG A 237 -14.99 15.91 33.62
C ARG A 237 -16.32 15.80 34.39
N GLU A 238 -16.84 16.92 34.89
CA GLU A 238 -18.11 16.98 35.63
C GLU A 238 -19.36 16.78 34.76
N GLY A 239 -19.30 17.03 33.45
CA GLY A 239 -20.44 17.08 32.53
C GLY A 239 -20.73 15.81 31.71
N GLU A 240 -20.10 14.68 32.01
CA GLU A 240 -20.24 13.40 31.27
C GLU A 240 -21.67 12.81 31.15
N ILE A 241 -22.73 13.53 31.57
CA ILE A 241 -24.14 13.08 31.52
C ILE A 241 -25.10 14.05 30.80
N GLU A 242 -24.76 15.31 30.46
CA GLU A 242 -25.76 16.23 29.88
C GLU A 242 -25.40 16.90 28.54
N GLN A 243 -26.40 16.85 27.64
CA GLN A 243 -26.43 17.31 26.26
C GLN A 243 -26.44 18.83 26.13
N ARG A 244 -25.66 19.38 25.18
CA ARG A 244 -26.03 20.61 24.46
C ARG A 244 -25.65 20.53 22.98
N GLY A 245 -26.67 20.56 22.13
CA GLY A 245 -26.54 20.76 20.69
C GLY A 245 -26.34 22.24 20.37
N GLY A 246 -25.29 22.54 19.61
CA GLY A 246 -25.07 23.86 19.00
C GLY A 246 -25.24 23.78 17.49
N GLU A 247 -26.10 24.64 16.95
CA GLU A 247 -26.42 24.82 15.52
C GLU A 247 -25.33 25.59 14.77
N GLY A 248 -25.10 25.22 13.52
CA GLY A 248 -24.10 25.82 12.63
C GLY A 248 -24.45 27.24 12.20
N LYS A 249 -23.44 28.11 12.07
CA LYS A 249 -23.56 29.42 11.42
C LYS A 249 -22.65 29.51 10.19
N ALA A 250 -23.20 30.20 9.18
CA ALA A 250 -22.67 30.46 7.84
C ALA A 250 -21.26 31.10 7.82
N PRO A 251 -20.52 31.00 6.69
CA PRO A 251 -19.12 31.42 6.61
C PRO A 251 -18.97 32.94 6.62
N VAL A 252 -18.08 33.45 7.49
CA VAL A 252 -17.71 34.86 7.67
C VAL A 252 -16.17 34.90 7.75
N PRO A 253 -15.46 35.96 7.32
CA PRO A 253 -14.00 35.94 7.14
C PRO A 253 -13.25 35.68 8.46
N HIS A 254 -12.02 35.18 8.37
CA HIS A 254 -11.21 34.70 9.49
C HIS A 254 -11.09 35.71 10.65
N LEU A 255 -11.92 35.53 11.70
CA LEU A 255 -11.82 36.24 12.97
C LEU A 255 -10.80 35.53 13.90
N HIS A 256 -10.06 36.28 14.71
CA HIS A 256 -9.26 35.72 15.80
C HIS A 256 -10.21 35.08 16.83
N ARG A 257 -10.18 33.75 16.96
CA ARG A 257 -11.08 32.97 17.82
C ARG A 257 -10.23 32.15 18.79
N ASN A 258 -10.65 32.12 20.05
CA ASN A 258 -10.14 31.16 21.01
C ASN A 258 -11.00 29.90 20.96
N PHE A 259 -10.39 28.74 21.19
CA PHE A 259 -11.06 27.45 21.11
C PHE A 259 -10.95 26.73 22.45
N LYS A 260 -12.10 26.27 22.96
CA LYS A 260 -12.17 25.46 24.17
C LYS A 260 -12.47 24.02 23.78
N TRP A 261 -11.77 23.07 24.39
CA TRP A 261 -12.10 21.65 24.26
C TRP A 261 -13.50 21.38 24.86
N SER A 262 -14.40 20.81 24.05
CA SER A 262 -15.81 20.56 24.38
C SER A 262 -16.33 19.37 23.54
N PRO A 263 -15.79 18.16 23.72
CA PRO A 263 -16.15 16.99 22.91
C PRO A 263 -17.59 16.52 23.18
N ARG A 264 -18.28 16.08 22.12
CA ARG A 264 -19.61 15.47 22.21
C ARG A 264 -19.48 13.97 22.42
N PHE A 265 -19.59 13.51 23.66
CA PHE A 265 -19.46 12.08 24.00
C PHE A 265 -20.73 11.25 23.77
N THR A 266 -21.85 11.86 23.39
CA THR A 266 -23.12 11.17 23.15
C THR A 266 -22.99 10.02 22.16
N ASP A 267 -22.23 10.24 21.08
CA ASP A 267 -22.10 9.28 20.00
C ASP A 267 -21.14 8.14 20.41
N VAL A 268 -20.12 8.47 21.20
CA VAL A 268 -19.19 7.51 21.80
C VAL A 268 -19.95 6.59 22.77
N TYR A 269 -20.80 7.14 23.65
CA TYR A 269 -21.59 6.33 24.58
C TYR A 269 -22.68 5.52 23.89
N LYS A 270 -23.36 6.10 22.89
CA LYS A 270 -24.34 5.37 22.08
C LYS A 270 -23.69 4.17 21.36
N SER A 271 -22.46 4.33 20.86
CA SER A 271 -21.72 3.21 20.25
C SER A 271 -21.49 2.05 21.22
N VAL A 272 -21.29 2.33 22.52
CA VAL A 272 -21.17 1.30 23.58
C VAL A 272 -22.54 0.69 23.91
N GLU A 273 -23.62 1.46 23.81
CA GLU A 273 -24.97 0.95 24.00
C GLU A 273 -25.40 -0.02 22.89
N ASP A 274 -25.07 0.30 21.65
CA ASP A 274 -25.40 -0.46 20.45
C ASP A 274 -24.43 -1.63 20.19
N ALA A 275 -23.34 -1.73 20.95
CA ALA A 275 -22.28 -2.71 20.71
C ALA A 275 -22.71 -4.16 21.04
N PRO A 276 -22.35 -5.15 20.20
CA PRO A 276 -22.63 -6.56 20.48
C PRO A 276 -21.75 -7.09 21.64
N PRO A 277 -22.14 -8.20 22.30
CA PRO A 277 -21.34 -8.80 23.37
C PRO A 277 -19.90 -9.15 22.96
N GLY A 278 -18.93 -8.98 23.86
CA GLY A 278 -17.54 -9.45 23.71
C GLY A 278 -16.46 -8.37 23.54
N ASN A 279 -16.82 -7.10 23.33
CA ASN A 279 -15.87 -5.99 23.33
C ASN A 279 -15.71 -5.35 24.72
N ASP A 280 -14.62 -4.61 24.90
CA ASP A 280 -14.24 -3.96 26.16
C ASP A 280 -15.28 -2.95 26.69
N GLY A 281 -15.90 -2.17 25.80
CA GLY A 281 -16.95 -1.20 26.14
C GLY A 281 -18.19 -1.88 26.71
N TRP A 282 -18.68 -2.93 26.04
CA TRP A 282 -19.82 -3.72 26.48
C TRP A 282 -19.55 -4.44 27.80
N VAL A 283 -18.39 -5.09 27.96
CA VAL A 283 -18.03 -5.82 29.19
C VAL A 283 -18.02 -4.91 30.41
N VAL A 284 -17.43 -3.72 30.30
CA VAL A 284 -17.40 -2.75 31.41
C VAL A 284 -18.79 -2.19 31.72
N LYS A 285 -19.62 -1.95 30.70
CA LYS A 285 -21.02 -1.51 30.88
C LYS A 285 -21.83 -2.53 31.70
N GLU A 286 -21.64 -3.81 31.45
CA GLU A 286 -22.33 -4.89 32.18
C GLU A 286 -21.76 -5.13 33.60
N GLY A 287 -20.78 -4.33 34.03
CA GLY A 287 -20.18 -4.41 35.36
C GLY A 287 -19.17 -5.56 35.52
N PHE A 288 -18.58 -6.01 34.41
CA PHE A 288 -17.52 -7.02 34.39
C PHE A 288 -16.15 -6.40 34.10
N THR A 289 -15.08 -7.10 34.48
CA THR A 289 -13.70 -6.65 34.19
C THR A 289 -13.30 -7.06 32.78
N SER A 290 -12.76 -6.12 31.99
CA SER A 290 -12.24 -6.40 30.65
C SER A 290 -10.71 -6.44 30.62
N VAL A 291 -10.15 -7.37 29.84
CA VAL A 291 -8.72 -7.51 29.57
C VAL A 291 -8.52 -7.61 28.06
N THR A 292 -7.93 -6.59 27.44
CA THR A 292 -7.70 -6.54 25.99
C THR A 292 -6.19 -6.65 25.69
N PRO A 293 -5.74 -7.67 24.93
CA PRO A 293 -4.37 -7.75 24.43
C PRO A 293 -4.13 -6.75 23.29
N LEU A 294 -3.03 -6.01 23.34
CA LEU A 294 -2.66 -4.98 22.36
C LEU A 294 -1.19 -5.15 21.91
N LYS A 295 -0.92 -4.76 20.67
CA LYS A 295 0.45 -4.56 20.18
C LYS A 295 0.88 -3.12 20.37
N ALA A 296 2.17 -2.88 20.54
CA ALA A 296 2.73 -1.53 20.66
C ALA A 296 2.87 -0.86 19.27
N ASN A 297 1.81 -0.94 18.46
CA ASN A 297 1.62 -0.29 17.16
C ASN A 297 0.16 0.19 17.07
N PHE A 298 -0.22 0.95 16.05
CA PHE A 298 -1.61 1.43 15.90
C PHE A 298 -2.60 0.32 15.44
N MET A 299 -2.39 -0.95 15.81
CA MET A 299 -3.21 -2.10 15.36
C MET A 299 -3.29 -3.24 16.40
N HIS A 300 -4.32 -4.09 16.31
CA HIS A 300 -4.69 -5.09 17.32
C HIS A 300 -3.73 -6.30 17.32
N ALA A 301 -3.52 -6.91 18.51
CA ALA A 301 -2.86 -8.21 18.64
C ALA A 301 -3.85 -9.33 18.32
N THR A 302 -3.60 -10.10 17.27
CA THR A 302 -4.40 -11.27 16.92
C THR A 302 -4.01 -12.47 17.80
N GLY A 303 -4.87 -12.82 18.75
CA GLY A 303 -4.72 -14.00 19.61
C GLY A 303 -6.08 -14.52 20.08
N LYS A 304 -6.30 -15.83 19.95
CA LYS A 304 -7.54 -16.58 20.30
C LYS A 304 -8.17 -16.10 21.62
N GLN A 305 -9.44 -15.67 21.63
CA GLN A 305 -10.39 -15.91 22.73
C GLN A 305 -11.77 -15.26 22.48
N GLN A 306 -12.75 -16.06 22.05
CA GLN A 306 -14.18 -15.82 22.33
C GLN A 306 -14.86 -17.16 22.68
N GLY A 307 -15.62 -17.21 23.78
CA GLY A 307 -16.39 -18.39 24.23
C GLY A 307 -16.70 -18.45 25.74
N GLU A 308 -17.73 -19.24 26.14
CA GLU A 308 -18.16 -19.47 27.54
C GLU A 308 -17.43 -20.66 28.19
N ILE A 309 -16.95 -20.51 29.43
CA ILE A 309 -16.31 -21.59 30.21
C ILE A 309 -17.30 -22.14 31.24
N THR A 310 -17.65 -23.42 31.14
CA THR A 310 -18.42 -24.16 32.16
C THR A 310 -17.48 -25.04 32.98
N LEU A 311 -17.53 -24.94 34.31
CA LEU A 311 -16.70 -25.72 35.23
C LEU A 311 -17.60 -26.66 36.05
N THR A 312 -17.44 -27.97 35.88
CA THR A 312 -17.72 -28.95 36.94
C THR A 312 -16.50 -29.84 37.17
N PRO A 313 -16.33 -30.33 38.42
CA PRO A 313 -15.01 -30.68 38.93
C PRO A 313 -14.78 -32.20 39.02
N GLU A 314 -13.49 -32.55 39.01
CA GLU A 314 -12.88 -33.85 39.34
C GLU A 314 -13.03 -34.95 38.27
N GLN A 315 -11.99 -35.71 37.89
CA GLN A 315 -10.83 -36.17 38.63
C GLN A 315 -9.70 -36.50 37.66
N SER A 316 -8.48 -36.28 38.13
CA SER A 316 -7.23 -36.77 37.55
C SER A 316 -7.25 -38.28 37.32
N ASP A 317 -6.70 -38.73 36.20
CA ASP A 317 -5.69 -39.77 36.26
C ASP A 317 -4.67 -39.66 35.11
N PRO A 318 -3.41 -40.03 35.38
CA PRO A 318 -2.28 -39.89 34.46
C PRO A 318 -2.35 -41.01 33.42
N VAL A 319 -1.55 -40.93 32.35
CA VAL A 319 -0.76 -42.06 31.81
C VAL A 319 -0.19 -41.72 30.42
N SER A 320 1.14 -41.75 30.40
CA SER A 320 2.08 -42.22 29.38
C SER A 320 1.86 -41.93 27.89
N LEU A 321 2.95 -41.48 27.28
CA LEU A 321 3.31 -41.80 25.89
C LEU A 321 3.20 -43.32 25.63
N PRO A 322 2.56 -43.73 24.53
CA PRO A 322 3.26 -44.51 23.52
C PRO A 322 3.00 -43.92 22.13
N GLN A 323 4.04 -43.67 21.31
CA GLN A 323 4.72 -44.67 20.48
C GLN A 323 3.78 -45.49 19.57
N SER A 324 4.10 -45.37 18.27
CA SER A 324 3.50 -45.97 17.05
C SER A 324 2.26 -45.23 16.55
N MET A 325 2.34 -44.44 15.46
CA MET A 325 2.56 -44.82 14.04
C MET A 325 1.62 -45.94 13.58
N GLN A 326 0.32 -45.65 13.56
CA GLN A 326 -0.71 -46.06 12.59
C GLN A 326 -2.07 -45.61 13.16
N ASP A 327 -2.94 -45.06 12.33
CA ASP A 327 -4.36 -44.76 12.62
C ASP A 327 -4.78 -43.39 13.21
N LEU A 328 -4.14 -42.30 12.76
CA LEU A 328 -4.84 -41.03 12.52
C LEU A 328 -4.66 -40.61 11.06
N SER A 329 -5.23 -41.43 10.19
CA SER A 329 -5.49 -41.10 8.80
C SER A 329 -6.63 -40.08 8.73
N LEU A 330 -6.30 -38.79 8.74
CA LEU A 330 -6.88 -37.90 7.75
C LEU A 330 -5.98 -38.04 6.52
N ALA A 331 -6.57 -38.53 5.43
CA ALA A 331 -5.87 -38.81 4.19
C ALA A 331 -4.96 -37.63 3.82
N VAL A 332 -3.67 -37.92 3.66
CA VAL A 332 -2.84 -37.12 2.77
C VAL A 332 -3.55 -37.17 1.42
N PRO A 333 -3.96 -36.03 0.82
CA PRO A 333 -4.47 -36.07 -0.54
C PRO A 333 -3.38 -36.73 -1.38
N ALA A 334 -3.73 -37.74 -2.17
CA ALA A 334 -2.81 -38.53 -2.99
C ALA A 334 -2.09 -37.69 -4.09
N THR A 335 -2.06 -36.36 -3.97
CA THR A 335 -1.73 -35.38 -5.01
C THR A 335 -0.75 -34.29 -4.57
N GLY A 336 -0.32 -34.24 -3.30
CA GLY A 336 0.70 -33.28 -2.83
C GLY A 336 0.26 -31.81 -2.67
N ILE A 337 -0.98 -31.46 -3.07
CA ILE A 337 -1.53 -30.10 -2.97
C ILE A 337 -2.11 -29.85 -1.57
N LYS A 338 -1.73 -28.73 -0.95
CA LYS A 338 -2.31 -28.27 0.33
C LYS A 338 -3.74 -27.77 0.11
N HIS A 339 -4.66 -28.13 1.01
CA HIS A 339 -6.03 -27.61 0.93
C HIS A 339 -6.05 -26.08 1.03
N PHE A 340 -6.80 -25.41 0.16
CA PHE A 340 -6.88 -23.95 0.11
C PHE A 340 -8.32 -23.44 -0.12
N ASN A 341 -8.61 -22.22 0.29
CA ASN A 341 -9.90 -21.58 -0.01
C ASN A 341 -9.82 -20.87 -1.36
N ALA A 342 -10.86 -20.93 -2.18
CA ALA A 342 -10.91 -20.27 -3.47
C ALA A 342 -12.07 -19.28 -3.51
N LEU A 343 -11.75 -18.00 -3.59
CA LEU A 343 -12.71 -16.93 -3.84
C LEU A 343 -12.64 -16.56 -5.32
N ILE A 344 -13.65 -17.02 -6.08
CA ILE A 344 -13.74 -16.82 -7.52
C ILE A 344 -14.95 -15.93 -7.79
N ASP A 345 -14.70 -14.65 -8.01
CA ASP A 345 -15.71 -13.64 -8.33
C ASP A 345 -15.17 -12.68 -9.40
N TYR A 346 -15.02 -13.21 -10.61
CA TYR A 346 -14.46 -12.47 -11.73
C TYR A 346 -15.46 -11.47 -12.33
N GLY A 347 -16.75 -11.53 -11.98
CA GLY A 347 -17.75 -10.54 -12.43
C GLY A 347 -18.14 -10.58 -13.92
N ASP A 348 -17.56 -11.48 -14.71
CA ASP A 348 -17.86 -11.65 -16.14
C ASP A 348 -18.62 -12.98 -16.37
N THR A 349 -19.77 -12.92 -17.02
CA THR A 349 -20.66 -14.08 -17.24
C THR A 349 -20.08 -15.11 -18.20
N TYR A 350 -19.18 -14.71 -19.10
CA TYR A 350 -18.49 -15.57 -20.05
C TYR A 350 -17.28 -16.26 -19.41
N VAL A 351 -16.47 -15.53 -18.64
CA VAL A 351 -15.20 -16.04 -18.09
C VAL A 351 -15.37 -16.81 -16.78
N GLN A 352 -16.28 -16.38 -15.91
CA GLN A 352 -16.54 -17.01 -14.61
C GLN A 352 -16.75 -18.54 -14.70
N PRO A 353 -17.62 -19.08 -15.59
CA PRO A 353 -17.80 -20.52 -15.68
C PRO A 353 -16.55 -21.26 -16.19
N LEU A 354 -15.74 -20.64 -17.05
CA LEU A 354 -14.51 -21.23 -17.58
C LEU A 354 -13.44 -21.39 -16.48
N ILE A 355 -13.28 -20.38 -15.61
CA ILE A 355 -12.37 -20.45 -14.45
C ILE A 355 -12.78 -21.61 -13.51
N LEU A 356 -14.06 -21.70 -13.18
CA LEU A 356 -14.58 -22.76 -12.31
C LEU A 356 -14.41 -24.15 -12.93
N SER A 357 -14.64 -24.27 -14.25
CA SER A 357 -14.40 -25.50 -15.01
C SER A 357 -12.93 -25.92 -14.92
N ALA A 358 -12.00 -25.00 -15.20
CA ALA A 358 -10.55 -25.25 -15.14
C ALA A 358 -10.08 -25.72 -13.76
N LEU A 359 -10.54 -25.06 -12.67
CA LEU A 359 -10.27 -25.48 -11.30
C LEU A 359 -10.77 -26.91 -11.04
N SER A 360 -12.01 -27.21 -11.42
CA SER A 360 -12.63 -28.52 -11.16
C SER A 360 -12.00 -29.67 -11.98
N LYS A 361 -11.46 -29.36 -13.17
CA LYS A 361 -10.83 -30.31 -14.09
C LYS A 361 -9.42 -30.66 -13.65
N LEU A 362 -8.65 -29.68 -13.18
CA LEU A 362 -7.23 -29.82 -12.89
C LEU A 362 -6.90 -30.06 -11.42
N LEU A 363 -7.78 -29.64 -10.50
CA LEU A 363 -7.59 -29.80 -9.07
C LEU A 363 -8.55 -30.86 -8.49
N PRO A 364 -8.09 -31.73 -7.58
CA PRO A 364 -8.96 -32.65 -6.88
C PRO A 364 -10.06 -31.89 -6.12
N LYS A 365 -11.29 -32.40 -6.11
CA LYS A 365 -12.43 -31.76 -5.42
C LYS A 365 -12.19 -31.51 -3.93
N ASP A 366 -11.37 -32.32 -3.28
CA ASP A 366 -11.04 -32.19 -1.86
C ASP A 366 -9.88 -31.20 -1.59
N SER A 367 -9.25 -30.66 -2.65
CA SER A 367 -8.09 -29.77 -2.54
C SER A 367 -8.43 -28.30 -2.38
N TYR A 368 -9.69 -27.89 -2.64
CA TYR A 368 -10.11 -26.52 -2.44
C TYR A 368 -11.55 -26.39 -1.98
N THR A 369 -11.86 -25.32 -1.26
CA THR A 369 -13.23 -24.95 -0.86
C THR A 369 -13.60 -23.62 -1.50
N LEU A 370 -14.69 -23.57 -2.28
CA LEU A 370 -15.21 -22.31 -2.82
C LEU A 370 -15.86 -21.51 -1.69
N ILE A 371 -15.43 -20.26 -1.53
CA ILE A 371 -15.96 -19.33 -0.53
C ILE A 371 -16.62 -18.13 -1.22
N SER A 372 -17.65 -17.58 -0.59
CA SER A 372 -18.33 -16.35 -1.03
C SER A 372 -17.62 -15.11 -0.45
N PRO A 373 -17.74 -13.93 -1.09
CA PRO A 373 -17.14 -12.69 -0.60
C PRO A 373 -17.49 -12.36 0.87
N ASP A 374 -18.72 -12.64 1.28
CA ASP A 374 -19.22 -12.41 2.65
C ASP A 374 -18.70 -13.40 3.69
N SER A 375 -18.05 -14.48 3.23
CA SER A 375 -17.56 -15.59 4.06
C SER A 375 -16.04 -15.64 4.17
N VAL A 376 -15.34 -14.65 3.59
CA VAL A 376 -13.88 -14.55 3.65
C VAL A 376 -13.48 -14.34 5.11
N PRO A 377 -12.86 -15.34 5.77
CA PRO A 377 -12.48 -15.19 7.16
C PRO A 377 -11.32 -14.20 7.22
N THR A 378 -11.54 -13.06 7.86
CA THR A 378 -10.56 -11.96 7.99
C THR A 378 -9.25 -12.35 8.71
N ASN A 379 -9.16 -13.57 9.25
CA ASN A 379 -8.00 -14.13 9.94
C ASN A 379 -7.76 -15.62 9.62
N SER A 380 -8.05 -16.07 8.40
CA SER A 380 -7.67 -17.43 8.00
C SER A 380 -6.17 -17.49 7.72
N THR A 381 -5.42 -18.34 8.43
CA THR A 381 -4.07 -18.79 8.02
C THR A 381 -4.12 -19.84 6.91
N SER A 382 -5.33 -20.21 6.48
CA SER A 382 -5.53 -21.18 5.41
C SER A 382 -5.10 -20.54 4.09
N PRO A 383 -4.33 -21.26 3.26
CA PRO A 383 -3.97 -20.76 1.95
C PRO A 383 -5.23 -20.36 1.16
N THR A 384 -5.21 -19.22 0.48
CA THR A 384 -6.38 -18.67 -0.21
C THR A 384 -6.00 -18.17 -1.61
N LEU A 385 -6.84 -18.52 -2.58
CA LEU A 385 -6.78 -18.06 -3.97
C LEU A 385 -7.85 -17.01 -4.19
N HIS A 386 -7.44 -15.85 -4.72
CA HIS A 386 -8.33 -14.78 -5.17
C HIS A 386 -8.28 -14.67 -6.68
N ILE A 387 -9.42 -14.89 -7.34
CA ILE A 387 -9.62 -14.56 -8.75
C ILE A 387 -10.83 -13.63 -8.81
N GLN A 388 -10.56 -12.32 -8.87
CA GLN A 388 -11.57 -11.28 -8.78
C GLN A 388 -11.24 -10.09 -9.69
N GLN A 389 -12.16 -9.13 -9.80
CA GLN A 389 -11.91 -7.82 -10.41
C GLN A 389 -10.84 -7.03 -9.63
N TYR A 390 -10.10 -6.17 -10.32
CA TYR A 390 -8.94 -5.48 -9.76
C TYR A 390 -9.26 -4.71 -8.47
N GLU A 391 -10.38 -4.00 -8.44
CA GLU A 391 -10.81 -3.14 -7.33
C GLU A 391 -11.28 -3.95 -6.11
N GLN A 392 -11.59 -5.22 -6.30
CA GLN A 392 -12.09 -6.13 -5.26
C GLN A 392 -10.99 -6.99 -4.65
N LEU A 393 -9.78 -6.96 -5.22
CA LEU A 393 -8.66 -7.77 -4.73
C LEU A 393 -8.15 -7.25 -3.38
N PRO A 394 -7.88 -8.14 -2.42
CA PRO A 394 -7.42 -7.77 -1.09
C PRO A 394 -5.90 -7.52 -1.11
N PHE A 395 -5.46 -6.42 -1.72
CA PHE A 395 -4.03 -6.10 -1.86
C PHE A 395 -3.29 -6.00 -0.53
N GLU A 396 -3.97 -5.56 0.53
CA GLU A 396 -3.40 -5.54 1.88
C GLU A 396 -3.08 -6.96 2.36
N THR A 397 -4.05 -7.89 2.27
CA THR A 397 -3.84 -9.31 2.61
C THR A 397 -2.80 -9.96 1.71
N LEU A 398 -2.73 -9.58 0.43
CA LEU A 398 -1.72 -10.06 -0.51
C LEU A 398 -0.30 -9.67 -0.08
N LEU A 399 -0.10 -8.47 0.46
CA LEU A 399 1.18 -7.99 0.96
C LEU A 399 1.53 -8.57 2.34
N ASP A 400 0.53 -8.76 3.21
CA ASP A 400 0.70 -9.29 4.56
C ASP A 400 0.93 -10.81 4.58
N GLN A 401 0.37 -11.54 3.61
CA GLN A 401 0.39 -13.00 3.56
C GLN A 401 0.99 -13.57 2.26
N PRO A 402 2.26 -13.25 1.93
CA PRO A 402 2.85 -13.57 0.64
C PRO A 402 3.05 -15.08 0.38
N THR A 403 2.96 -15.94 1.40
CA THR A 403 3.15 -17.39 1.22
C THR A 403 1.85 -18.18 1.22
N THR A 404 0.74 -17.56 1.59
CA THR A 404 -0.57 -18.23 1.73
C THR A 404 -1.62 -17.65 0.81
N THR A 405 -1.48 -16.41 0.36
CA THR A 405 -2.48 -15.73 -0.48
C THR A 405 -1.95 -15.52 -1.89
N LEU A 406 -2.70 -16.00 -2.89
CA LEU A 406 -2.42 -15.80 -4.31
C LEU A 406 -3.53 -14.98 -4.96
N ALA A 407 -3.19 -13.97 -5.77
CA ALA A 407 -4.15 -13.14 -6.50
C ALA A 407 -3.85 -13.05 -8.00
N ASN A 408 -4.89 -12.78 -8.80
CA ASN A 408 -4.84 -12.66 -10.27
C ASN A 408 -4.45 -11.26 -10.81
N ALA A 409 -3.83 -10.39 -10.01
CA ALA A 409 -3.26 -9.13 -10.49
C ALA A 409 -2.05 -8.63 -9.68
N TYR A 410 -1.14 -7.92 -10.34
CA TYR A 410 -0.11 -7.12 -9.69
C TYR A 410 -0.63 -5.75 -9.25
N ILE A 411 -0.17 -5.27 -8.09
CA ILE A 411 -0.58 -3.96 -7.53
C ILE A 411 -0.12 -2.82 -8.45
N ILE A 412 1.18 -2.73 -8.70
CA ILE A 412 1.76 -1.64 -9.50
C ILE A 412 2.18 -2.20 -10.85
N ARG A 413 1.43 -1.88 -11.90
CA ARG A 413 1.67 -2.38 -13.27
C ARG A 413 1.50 -1.34 -14.39
N LYS A 414 1.35 -0.06 -14.01
CA LYS A 414 1.12 1.05 -14.95
C LYS A 414 2.20 1.20 -16.02
N ALA A 415 3.43 0.70 -15.78
CA ALA A 415 4.51 0.72 -16.78
C ALA A 415 4.13 -0.01 -18.08
N LEU A 416 3.31 -1.05 -18.00
CA LEU A 416 2.90 -1.86 -19.14
C LEU A 416 1.55 -1.40 -19.70
N ILE A 417 0.56 -1.19 -18.83
CA ILE A 417 -0.84 -1.07 -19.23
C ILE A 417 -1.27 0.33 -19.67
N ARG A 418 -0.43 1.35 -19.46
CA ARG A 418 -0.71 2.73 -19.86
C ARG A 418 0.21 3.12 -21.01
N LYS A 419 -0.36 3.50 -22.16
CA LYS A 419 0.37 3.72 -23.43
C LYS A 419 1.57 4.68 -23.28
N HIS A 420 1.43 5.79 -22.55
CA HIS A 420 2.54 6.72 -22.34
C HIS A 420 3.68 6.11 -21.51
N TYR A 421 3.35 5.38 -20.43
CA TYR A 421 4.36 4.68 -19.63
C TYR A 421 4.95 3.47 -20.39
N LEU A 422 4.17 2.82 -21.25
CA LEU A 422 4.65 1.74 -22.11
C LEU A 422 5.74 2.24 -23.08
N SER A 423 5.49 3.39 -23.73
CA SER A 423 6.49 4.08 -24.55
C SER A 423 7.74 4.45 -23.75
N ALA A 424 7.57 5.08 -22.58
CA ALA A 424 8.69 5.44 -21.72
C ALA A 424 9.51 4.21 -21.26
N THR A 425 8.84 3.09 -20.98
CA THR A 425 9.48 1.83 -20.61
C THR A 425 10.36 1.30 -21.73
N ALA A 426 9.81 1.24 -22.96
CA ALA A 426 10.55 0.78 -24.12
C ALA A 426 11.73 1.70 -24.45
N HIS A 427 11.53 3.03 -24.42
CA HIS A 427 12.62 3.98 -24.65
C HIS A 427 13.74 3.83 -23.60
N ALA A 428 13.40 3.77 -22.31
CA ALA A 428 14.38 3.59 -21.24
C ALA A 428 15.16 2.27 -21.37
N TRP A 429 14.51 1.21 -21.87
CA TRP A 429 15.15 -0.09 -22.13
C TRP A 429 16.06 -0.05 -23.36
N VAL A 430 15.60 0.48 -24.49
CA VAL A 430 16.34 0.61 -25.75
C VAL A 430 17.57 1.51 -25.58
N ALA A 431 17.45 2.60 -24.81
CA ALA A 431 18.57 3.49 -24.52
C ALA A 431 19.74 2.76 -23.81
N LYS A 432 19.43 1.75 -22.98
CA LYS A 432 20.43 0.92 -22.29
C LYS A 432 20.85 -0.30 -23.11
N ASN A 433 19.96 -0.80 -23.98
CA ASN A 433 20.16 -1.98 -24.81
C ASN A 433 19.82 -1.68 -26.28
N PRO A 434 20.67 -0.96 -27.04
CA PRO A 434 20.31 -0.49 -28.39
C PRO A 434 20.07 -1.59 -29.43
N SER A 435 20.59 -2.80 -29.19
CA SER A 435 20.45 -3.98 -30.05
C SER A 435 19.22 -4.84 -29.79
N THR A 436 18.36 -4.43 -28.85
CA THR A 436 17.16 -5.16 -28.39
C THR A 436 16.11 -5.25 -29.51
N ALA A 437 15.30 -6.30 -29.52
CA ALA A 437 14.18 -6.47 -30.44
C ALA A 437 13.16 -5.32 -30.33
N LEU A 438 12.89 -4.82 -29.12
CA LEU A 438 12.00 -3.67 -28.89
C LEU A 438 12.35 -2.42 -29.72
N ALA A 439 13.63 -2.19 -30.04
CA ALA A 439 14.05 -1.07 -30.87
C ALA A 439 13.53 -1.16 -32.32
N LYS A 440 13.17 -2.37 -32.78
CA LYS A 440 12.70 -2.66 -34.14
C LYS A 440 11.22 -3.04 -34.20
N HIS A 441 10.61 -3.36 -33.06
CA HIS A 441 9.26 -3.91 -32.95
C HIS A 441 8.30 -3.00 -32.16
N MET A 442 8.73 -1.79 -31.78
CA MET A 442 7.85 -0.78 -31.21
C MET A 442 8.09 0.55 -31.92
N THR A 443 7.00 1.23 -32.28
CA THR A 443 7.10 2.53 -32.93
C THR A 443 7.36 3.63 -31.90
N PRO A 444 8.30 4.56 -32.17
CA PRO A 444 8.54 5.71 -31.31
C PRO A 444 7.23 6.46 -31.09
N THR A 445 6.86 6.63 -29.83
CA THR A 445 5.55 7.14 -29.46
C THR A 445 5.73 8.41 -28.64
N VAL A 446 5.28 9.53 -29.17
CA VAL A 446 5.40 10.85 -28.56
C VAL A 446 4.11 11.15 -27.80
N SER A 447 4.22 11.66 -26.59
CA SER A 447 3.08 12.09 -25.79
C SER A 447 3.17 13.59 -25.51
N PHE A 448 2.04 14.28 -25.57
CA PHE A 448 1.97 15.71 -25.30
C PHE A 448 0.64 16.07 -24.64
N GLU A 449 0.61 17.25 -24.03
CA GLU A 449 -0.55 17.78 -23.33
C GLU A 449 -1.05 19.05 -24.02
N VAL A 450 -2.36 19.12 -24.29
CA VAL A 450 -3.01 20.27 -24.93
C VAL A 450 -4.27 20.60 -24.16
N ASP A 451 -4.37 21.85 -23.69
CA ASP A 451 -5.54 22.35 -22.98
C ASP A 451 -6.63 22.85 -23.96
N TYR A 452 -6.23 23.54 -25.04
CA TYR A 452 -7.09 24.07 -26.11
C TYR A 452 -6.37 24.01 -27.46
N ALA A 453 -7.11 23.87 -28.57
CA ALA A 453 -6.56 23.76 -29.93
C ALA A 453 -5.68 24.96 -30.31
N GLU A 454 -6.02 26.16 -29.83
CA GLU A 454 -5.24 27.39 -30.06
C GLU A 454 -3.83 27.34 -29.47
N PHE A 455 -3.57 26.46 -28.50
CA PHE A 455 -2.26 26.26 -27.87
C PHE A 455 -1.55 24.99 -28.35
N LEU A 456 -2.02 24.36 -29.43
CA LEU A 456 -1.36 23.17 -29.98
C LEU A 456 0.09 23.48 -30.37
N ASP A 457 0.34 24.64 -30.99
CA ASP A 457 1.69 25.09 -31.34
C ASP A 457 2.62 25.15 -30.12
N ASP A 458 2.15 25.71 -29.00
CA ASP A 458 2.91 25.79 -27.75
C ASP A 458 3.21 24.41 -27.17
N ALA A 459 2.25 23.47 -27.23
CA ALA A 459 2.44 22.09 -26.80
C ALA A 459 3.42 21.31 -27.71
N LEU A 460 3.40 21.59 -29.01
CA LEU A 460 4.28 20.96 -29.99
C LEU A 460 5.73 21.48 -29.89
N VAL A 461 5.94 22.71 -29.43
CA VAL A 461 7.29 23.24 -29.14
C VAL A 461 8.03 22.39 -28.11
N GLU A 462 7.31 21.82 -27.14
CA GLU A 462 7.91 20.91 -26.14
C GLU A 462 8.22 19.51 -26.72
N CYS A 463 7.70 19.19 -27.91
CA CYS A 463 7.77 17.89 -28.56
C CYS A 463 8.72 17.88 -29.76
N PHE A 464 10.00 18.17 -29.53
CA PHE A 464 11.05 18.25 -30.56
C PHE A 464 11.09 17.04 -31.52
N GLU A 465 10.86 15.82 -31.02
CA GLU A 465 10.86 14.60 -31.83
C GLU A 465 9.77 14.63 -32.91
N LEU A 466 8.57 15.14 -32.58
CA LEU A 466 7.45 15.17 -33.52
C LEU A 466 7.66 16.21 -34.63
N HIS A 467 8.23 17.36 -34.28
CA HIS A 467 8.57 18.38 -35.27
C HIS A 467 9.67 17.92 -36.25
N GLU A 468 10.68 17.17 -35.77
CA GLU A 468 11.69 16.55 -36.65
C GLU A 468 11.06 15.51 -37.59
N MET A 469 10.05 14.78 -37.12
CA MET A 469 9.30 13.82 -37.93
C MET A 469 8.50 14.53 -39.04
N PHE A 470 7.80 15.63 -38.74
CA PHE A 470 7.09 16.43 -39.73
C PHE A 470 8.03 17.02 -40.78
N ALA A 471 9.14 17.64 -40.36
CA ALA A 471 10.11 18.23 -41.28
C ALA A 471 10.71 17.18 -42.23
N ARG A 472 11.01 15.98 -41.72
CA ARG A 472 11.50 14.86 -42.53
C ARG A 472 10.46 14.31 -43.50
N ASN A 473 9.18 14.36 -43.14
CA ASN A 473 8.09 13.91 -44.02
C ASN A 473 7.80 14.91 -45.14
N GLN A 474 7.87 16.21 -44.85
CA GLN A 474 7.78 17.28 -45.86
C GLN A 474 8.92 17.21 -46.88
N ALA A 475 10.08 16.67 -46.52
CA ALA A 475 11.22 16.49 -47.41
C ALA A 475 11.07 15.33 -48.42
N ARG A 476 10.01 14.51 -48.33
CA ARG A 476 9.74 13.40 -49.26
C ARG A 476 8.89 13.88 -50.44
N GLU A 477 9.34 13.62 -51.66
CA GLU A 477 8.68 14.10 -52.89
C GLU A 477 7.52 13.21 -53.35
N GLU A 478 7.56 11.90 -53.05
CA GLU A 478 6.52 10.95 -53.44
C GLU A 478 5.47 10.76 -52.33
N GLU A 479 4.19 10.93 -52.66
CA GLU A 479 3.06 10.73 -51.74
C GLU A 479 3.02 9.31 -51.15
N SER A 480 3.49 8.32 -51.89
CA SER A 480 3.58 6.93 -51.43
C SER A 480 4.73 6.66 -50.46
N GLU A 481 5.69 7.60 -50.33
CA GLU A 481 6.80 7.51 -49.39
C GLU A 481 6.55 8.29 -48.10
N LYS A 482 5.46 9.06 -48.02
CA LYS A 482 5.11 9.80 -46.81
C LYS A 482 4.76 8.86 -45.65
N GLU A 483 5.26 9.20 -44.47
CA GLU A 483 4.88 8.58 -43.21
C GLU A 483 3.52 9.11 -42.78
N TRP A 484 2.73 8.22 -42.18
CA TRP A 484 1.45 8.54 -41.57
C TRP A 484 1.56 8.33 -40.07
N TRP A 485 0.81 9.13 -39.31
CA TRP A 485 0.70 9.02 -37.88
C TRP A 485 -0.73 8.80 -37.44
N ILE A 486 -0.88 8.19 -36.28
CA ILE A 486 -2.14 7.99 -35.60
C ILE A 486 -2.14 8.78 -34.30
N LEU A 487 -3.10 9.70 -34.18
CA LEU A 487 -3.40 10.43 -32.95
C LEU A 487 -4.35 9.58 -32.10
N LYS A 488 -4.01 9.39 -30.83
CA LYS A 488 -4.82 8.65 -29.86
C LYS A 488 -4.97 9.50 -28.59
N PRO A 489 -6.21 9.76 -28.13
CA PRO A 489 -6.41 10.38 -26.81
C PRO A 489 -5.97 9.43 -25.70
N GLY A 490 -5.38 9.96 -24.63
CA GLY A 490 -4.82 9.19 -23.52
C GLY A 490 -5.88 8.57 -22.59
N MET A 491 -7.12 9.06 -22.63
CA MET A 491 -8.25 8.63 -21.79
C MET A 491 -9.56 8.45 -22.58
N SER A 492 -9.51 8.15 -23.87
CA SER A 492 -10.73 7.80 -24.62
C SER A 492 -11.00 6.29 -24.58
N ASP A 493 -12.26 5.94 -24.35
CA ASP A 493 -12.73 4.56 -24.44
C ASP A 493 -13.06 4.18 -25.89
N ARG A 494 -13.00 2.87 -26.17
CA ARG A 494 -13.48 2.24 -27.43
C ARG A 494 -12.86 2.75 -28.73
N GLY A 495 -11.80 3.57 -28.70
CA GLY A 495 -11.17 4.12 -29.90
C GLY A 495 -11.81 5.41 -30.42
N GLN A 496 -12.67 6.05 -29.61
CA GLN A 496 -13.17 7.39 -29.88
C GLN A 496 -12.01 8.41 -29.91
N GLY A 497 -12.08 9.39 -30.82
CA GLY A 497 -11.06 10.43 -30.99
C GLY A 497 -9.77 10.00 -31.68
N ILE A 498 -9.70 8.77 -32.20
CA ILE A 498 -8.55 8.36 -33.02
C ILE A 498 -8.65 9.02 -34.40
N ARG A 499 -7.53 9.59 -34.87
CA ARG A 499 -7.42 10.23 -36.20
C ARG A 499 -6.09 9.87 -36.86
N LEU A 500 -6.08 9.81 -38.19
CA LEU A 500 -4.87 9.63 -39.00
C LEU A 500 -4.50 10.97 -39.63
N PHE A 501 -3.21 11.25 -39.70
CA PHE A 501 -2.68 12.50 -40.28
C PHE A 501 -1.24 12.30 -40.80
N ASP A 502 -0.79 13.18 -41.68
CA ASP A 502 0.51 13.11 -42.36
C ASP A 502 1.33 14.42 -42.29
N SER A 503 0.79 15.44 -41.60
CA SER A 503 1.36 16.79 -41.54
C SER A 503 0.92 17.54 -40.27
N GLU A 504 1.69 18.56 -39.90
CA GLU A 504 1.38 19.44 -38.76
C GLU A 504 0.06 20.19 -38.98
N GLU A 505 -0.19 20.64 -40.21
CA GLU A 505 -1.40 21.32 -40.61
C GLU A 505 -2.64 20.41 -40.51
N ALA A 506 -2.50 19.13 -40.87
CA ALA A 506 -3.56 18.14 -40.70
C ALA A 506 -3.84 17.84 -39.21
N LEU A 507 -2.81 17.88 -38.35
CA LEU A 507 -2.97 17.73 -36.91
C LEU A 507 -3.72 18.93 -36.31
N GLN A 508 -3.35 20.16 -36.69
CA GLN A 508 -4.07 21.37 -36.25
C GLN A 508 -5.55 21.32 -36.68
N ALA A 509 -5.83 20.95 -37.94
CA ALA A 509 -7.20 20.84 -38.44
C ALA A 509 -8.05 19.82 -37.66
N ILE A 510 -7.45 18.74 -37.13
CA ILE A 510 -8.15 17.78 -36.26
C ILE A 510 -8.58 18.43 -34.95
N PHE A 511 -7.69 19.22 -34.33
CA PHE A 511 -7.99 19.90 -33.06
C PHE A 511 -8.99 21.04 -33.25
N ASP A 512 -8.87 21.81 -34.34
CA ASP A 512 -9.83 22.86 -34.69
C ASP A 512 -11.23 22.28 -34.92
N GLN A 513 -11.33 21.15 -35.63
CA GLN A 513 -12.61 20.47 -35.85
C GLN A 513 -13.29 20.07 -34.52
N TRP A 514 -12.52 19.57 -33.55
CA TRP A 514 -13.06 19.22 -32.24
C TRP A 514 -13.57 20.43 -31.46
N GLU A 515 -13.01 21.63 -31.68
CA GLU A 515 -13.51 22.85 -31.06
C GLU A 515 -14.71 23.46 -31.79
N GLU A 516 -14.78 23.35 -33.13
CA GLU A 516 -15.91 23.83 -33.93
C GLU A 516 -17.20 23.02 -33.71
N GLU A 517 -17.08 21.73 -33.37
CA GLU A 517 -18.23 20.85 -33.07
C GLU A 517 -18.86 21.17 -31.69
N ARG A 518 -18.33 22.15 -30.94
CA ARG A 518 -18.84 22.56 -29.62
C ARG A 518 -20.18 23.26 -29.73
N PRO A 519 -21.21 22.86 -28.97
CA PRO A 519 -22.41 23.68 -28.85
C PRO A 519 -22.04 25.01 -28.16
N ASP A 520 -22.34 26.13 -28.82
CA ASP A 520 -22.18 27.49 -28.26
C ASP A 520 -22.98 27.60 -26.96
N SER A 521 -22.29 27.92 -25.86
CA SER A 521 -22.88 28.07 -24.52
C SER A 521 -23.55 29.43 -24.29
N ASP A 522 -23.97 30.13 -25.34
CA ASP A 522 -24.50 31.50 -25.25
C ASP A 522 -26.05 31.58 -25.24
N ASP A 523 -26.75 30.45 -25.21
CA ASP A 523 -28.20 30.39 -24.93
C ASP A 523 -28.45 29.82 -23.52
N GLU A 524 -28.00 30.54 -22.48
CA GLU A 524 -28.51 30.36 -21.11
C GLU A 524 -29.85 31.09 -20.96
N GLU A 525 -30.96 30.39 -21.18
CA GLU A 525 -32.21 30.65 -20.45
C GLU A 525 -32.75 29.33 -19.87
N ASP A 526 -32.62 29.22 -18.54
CA ASP A 526 -33.42 28.44 -17.59
C ASP A 526 -34.08 27.14 -18.11
N ASP A 527 -33.44 25.98 -17.88
CA ASP A 527 -34.13 24.72 -17.57
C ASP A 527 -33.18 23.74 -16.85
N GLU A 528 -33.19 23.80 -15.51
CA GLU A 528 -32.78 22.69 -14.64
C GLU A 528 -33.82 21.56 -14.78
N ASP A 529 -33.67 20.68 -15.77
CA ASP A 529 -34.16 19.28 -15.85
C ASP A 529 -34.33 18.79 -17.31
N ALA A 530 -33.29 18.94 -18.14
CA ALA A 530 -33.24 18.28 -19.45
C ALA A 530 -32.39 17.01 -19.38
N ASP A 531 -33.07 15.87 -19.47
CA ASP A 531 -32.51 14.53 -19.59
C ASP A 531 -31.29 14.46 -20.53
N MET A 532 -30.20 13.88 -20.01
CA MET A 532 -29.02 13.38 -20.74
C MET A 532 -29.39 12.20 -21.66
N HIS A 533 -30.25 12.44 -22.64
CA HIS A 533 -30.57 11.52 -23.70
C HIS A 533 -30.74 12.27 -25.03
N ASP A 534 -29.62 12.78 -25.57
CA ASP A 534 -29.49 12.89 -27.02
C ASP A 534 -28.09 12.47 -27.48
N GLY A 535 -28.04 11.61 -28.49
CA GLY A 535 -26.89 10.79 -28.90
C GLY A 535 -25.98 11.49 -29.90
N GLY A 536 -25.41 12.64 -29.53
CA GLY A 536 -24.32 13.29 -30.27
C GLY A 536 -22.96 12.99 -29.63
N GLU A 537 -22.08 12.26 -30.33
CA GLU A 537 -20.69 12.01 -29.91
C GLU A 537 -19.85 13.30 -30.00
N TYR A 538 -19.82 14.09 -28.92
CA TYR A 538 -18.96 15.27 -28.84
C TYR A 538 -17.69 15.00 -27.99
N ILE A 539 -16.51 15.22 -28.58
CA ILE A 539 -15.21 15.01 -27.92
C ILE A 539 -14.71 16.35 -27.36
N MET A 540 -14.82 16.56 -26.05
CA MET A 540 -14.26 17.76 -25.41
C MET A 540 -12.74 17.66 -25.25
N THR A 541 -11.99 18.45 -26.02
CA THR A 541 -10.53 18.64 -25.88
C THR A 541 -10.13 19.02 -24.45
N SER A 542 -10.91 19.91 -23.80
CA SER A 542 -10.69 20.31 -22.39
C SER A 542 -10.83 19.19 -21.35
N GLN A 543 -11.52 18.09 -21.69
CA GLN A 543 -11.65 16.89 -20.85
C GLN A 543 -10.54 15.85 -21.13
N LEU A 544 -10.00 15.84 -22.36
CA LEU A 544 -8.94 14.93 -22.81
C LEU A 544 -7.61 15.69 -22.94
N ARG A 545 -6.91 15.92 -21.84
CA ARG A 545 -5.68 16.75 -21.85
C ARG A 545 -4.43 16.07 -22.40
N HIS A 546 -4.38 14.73 -22.40
CA HIS A 546 -3.19 13.98 -22.82
C HIS A 546 -3.43 13.30 -24.16
N PHE A 547 -2.53 13.51 -25.11
CA PHE A 547 -2.57 12.87 -26.42
C PHE A 547 -1.28 12.11 -26.68
N ILE A 548 -1.41 11.09 -27.53
CA ILE A 548 -0.31 10.26 -27.96
C ILE A 548 -0.31 10.20 -29.49
N VAL A 549 0.85 10.47 -30.07
CA VAL A 549 1.11 10.32 -31.51
C VAL A 549 2.06 9.15 -31.73
N GLN A 550 1.65 8.26 -32.62
CA GLN A 550 2.40 7.07 -32.97
C GLN A 550 2.50 6.95 -34.49
N PRO A 551 3.65 6.55 -35.06
CA PRO A 551 3.73 6.14 -36.46
C PRO A 551 2.70 5.08 -36.79
N TYR A 552 1.92 5.33 -37.84
CA TYR A 552 0.92 4.40 -38.35
C TYR A 552 1.61 3.33 -39.19
N ILE A 553 1.36 2.06 -38.86
CA ILE A 553 1.99 0.93 -39.55
C ILE A 553 1.33 0.74 -40.91
N HIS A 554 2.07 1.12 -41.95
CA HIS A 554 1.64 1.02 -43.34
C HIS A 554 2.79 0.52 -44.24
N PRO A 555 2.54 -0.42 -45.17
CA PRO A 555 1.31 -1.21 -45.33
C PRO A 555 1.22 -2.37 -44.30
N PRO A 556 0.03 -2.67 -43.75
CA PRO A 556 -0.19 -3.83 -42.91
C PRO A 556 -0.14 -5.13 -43.72
N LEU A 557 0.02 -6.27 -43.05
CA LEU A 557 -0.17 -7.58 -43.67
C LEU A 557 -1.65 -7.78 -44.01
N LEU A 558 -1.95 -7.98 -45.29
CA LEU A 558 -3.28 -8.34 -45.78
C LEU A 558 -3.25 -9.77 -46.25
N LEU A 559 -4.22 -10.59 -45.84
CA LEU A 559 -4.27 -12.01 -46.22
C LEU A 559 -4.77 -12.16 -47.66
N SER A 560 -4.28 -13.16 -48.38
CA SER A 560 -4.67 -13.38 -49.79
C SER A 560 -6.16 -13.65 -49.98
N ASN A 561 -6.79 -14.26 -48.99
CA ASN A 561 -8.20 -14.60 -48.95
C ASN A 561 -9.05 -13.56 -48.20
N ASN A 562 -8.43 -12.57 -47.55
CA ASN A 562 -9.12 -11.58 -46.74
C ASN A 562 -8.40 -10.21 -46.80
N PRO A 563 -8.95 -9.20 -47.51
CA PRO A 563 -8.32 -7.89 -47.68
C PRO A 563 -8.49 -6.95 -46.48
N HIS A 564 -8.97 -7.44 -45.34
CA HIS A 564 -9.17 -6.63 -44.14
C HIS A 564 -7.88 -6.55 -43.31
N LYS A 565 -7.62 -5.37 -42.73
CA LYS A 565 -6.57 -5.19 -41.72
C LYS A 565 -6.91 -6.02 -40.49
N PHE A 566 -5.91 -6.60 -39.81
CA PHE A 566 -6.12 -7.30 -38.55
C PHE A 566 -5.00 -7.03 -37.56
N HIS A 567 -5.30 -7.15 -36.27
CA HIS A 567 -4.29 -7.24 -35.22
C HIS A 567 -4.34 -8.61 -34.56
N ILE A 568 -3.23 -9.01 -33.94
CA ILE A 568 -3.10 -10.27 -33.22
C ILE A 568 -3.22 -9.96 -31.73
N ARG A 569 -4.26 -10.52 -31.09
CA ARG A 569 -4.41 -10.57 -29.63
C ARG A 569 -3.71 -11.82 -29.12
N THR A 570 -2.68 -11.61 -28.30
CA THR A 570 -1.93 -12.67 -27.64
C THR A 570 -2.14 -12.59 -26.14
N TYR A 571 -2.50 -13.70 -25.50
CA TYR A 571 -2.59 -13.76 -24.05
C TYR A 571 -1.22 -14.04 -23.44
N VAL A 572 -0.83 -13.26 -22.45
CA VAL A 572 0.46 -13.38 -21.76
C VAL A 572 0.20 -13.54 -20.27
N LEU A 573 0.71 -14.62 -19.69
CA LEU A 573 0.61 -14.90 -18.26
C LEU A 573 1.93 -14.53 -17.58
N ALA A 574 1.88 -13.57 -16.67
CA ALA A 574 2.99 -13.25 -15.78
C ALA A 574 2.73 -13.84 -14.39
N ILE A 575 3.73 -14.47 -13.79
CA ILE A 575 3.62 -15.17 -12.50
C ILE A 575 4.77 -14.75 -11.59
N GLY A 576 4.48 -14.43 -10.34
CA GLY A 576 5.49 -14.19 -9.32
C GLY A 576 6.39 -12.99 -9.60
N ALA A 577 7.65 -13.06 -9.17
CA ALA A 577 8.65 -11.99 -9.30
C ALA A 577 9.91 -12.45 -10.07
N LEU A 578 9.87 -12.75 -11.35
CA LEU A 578 8.79 -12.70 -12.34
C LEU A 578 8.98 -13.96 -13.22
N THR A 579 7.96 -14.46 -13.89
CA THR A 579 8.10 -15.47 -14.94
C THR A 579 7.00 -15.19 -15.94
N VAL A 580 7.34 -15.15 -17.23
CA VAL A 580 6.41 -14.74 -18.28
C VAL A 580 6.21 -15.89 -19.25
N TYR A 581 4.95 -16.17 -19.55
CA TYR A 581 4.51 -17.18 -20.49
C TYR A 581 3.69 -16.51 -21.60
N VAL A 582 4.00 -16.85 -22.84
CA VAL A 582 3.19 -16.43 -24.00
C VAL A 582 2.29 -17.59 -24.38
N TYR A 583 0.99 -17.34 -24.44
CA TYR A 583 0.00 -18.33 -24.86
C TYR A 583 -0.03 -18.43 -26.39
N ARG A 584 0.15 -19.65 -26.89
CA ARG A 584 0.35 -19.96 -28.29
C ARG A 584 -0.94 -19.81 -29.08
N PRO A 585 -2.11 -20.32 -28.65
CA PRO A 585 -3.38 -19.96 -29.28
C PRO A 585 -3.59 -18.43 -29.23
N MET A 586 -3.58 -17.82 -30.41
CA MET A 586 -3.69 -16.36 -30.60
C MET A 586 -4.89 -16.08 -31.50
N LEU A 587 -5.49 -14.91 -31.32
CA LEU A 587 -6.65 -14.47 -32.09
C LEU A 587 -6.24 -13.38 -33.07
N ALA A 588 -6.78 -13.44 -34.27
CA ALA A 588 -6.70 -12.38 -35.27
C ALA A 588 -8.05 -11.67 -35.34
N LEU A 589 -8.04 -10.37 -35.05
CA LEU A 589 -9.24 -9.52 -35.02
C LEU A 589 -9.20 -8.57 -36.22
N PHE A 590 -10.18 -8.71 -37.12
CA PHE A 590 -10.26 -8.00 -38.39
C PHE A 590 -11.03 -6.67 -38.26
N ALA A 591 -10.63 -5.70 -39.08
CA ALA A 591 -11.38 -4.48 -39.33
C ALA A 591 -12.70 -4.78 -40.05
N GLY A 592 -13.70 -3.92 -39.86
CA GLY A 592 -15.04 -4.13 -40.42
C GLY A 592 -15.13 -3.82 -41.92
N THR A 593 -14.20 -3.05 -42.45
CA THR A 593 -14.14 -2.71 -43.89
C THR A 593 -12.78 -3.08 -44.50
N PRO A 594 -12.74 -3.44 -45.81
CA PRO A 594 -11.51 -3.79 -46.49
C PRO A 594 -10.47 -2.66 -46.41
N TYR A 595 -9.20 -3.03 -46.24
CA TYR A 595 -8.14 -2.06 -46.06
C TYR A 595 -7.94 -1.17 -47.29
N THR A 596 -7.85 0.13 -47.06
CA THR A 596 -7.41 1.13 -48.05
C THR A 596 -6.18 1.86 -47.52
N ALA A 597 -5.33 2.38 -48.42
CA ALA A 597 -4.22 3.24 -47.98
C ALA A 597 -4.78 4.53 -47.34
N PRO A 598 -4.14 5.07 -46.28
CA PRO A 598 -4.62 6.28 -45.60
C PRO A 598 -4.81 7.48 -46.54
N ALA A 599 -3.95 7.62 -47.55
CA ALA A 599 -4.05 8.67 -48.57
C ALA A 599 -5.31 8.55 -49.47
N SER A 600 -6.00 7.41 -49.48
CA SER A 600 -7.12 7.12 -50.39
C SER A 600 -8.49 7.31 -49.76
N SER A 601 -8.61 7.21 -48.43
CA SER A 601 -9.87 7.42 -47.72
C SER A 601 -9.59 7.83 -46.27
N PRO A 602 -10.27 8.88 -45.75
CA PRO A 602 -10.19 9.25 -44.34
C PRO A 602 -11.06 8.35 -43.43
N ASP A 603 -11.78 7.37 -44.00
CA ASP A 603 -12.66 6.48 -43.23
C ASP A 603 -11.87 5.56 -42.29
N LEU A 604 -12.02 5.79 -40.99
CA LEU A 604 -11.34 5.04 -39.93
C LEU A 604 -11.79 3.57 -39.84
N GLY A 605 -12.94 3.20 -40.41
CA GLY A 605 -13.46 1.82 -40.36
C GLY A 605 -12.50 0.77 -40.93
N ALA A 606 -11.70 1.15 -41.94
CA ALA A 606 -10.72 0.26 -42.58
C ALA A 606 -9.39 0.18 -41.80
N HIS A 607 -9.18 1.12 -40.88
CA HIS A 607 -7.93 1.33 -40.15
C HIS A 607 -8.01 0.90 -38.69
N LEU A 608 -9.21 0.77 -38.13
CA LEU A 608 -9.45 0.34 -36.75
C LEU A 608 -9.99 -1.10 -36.71
N THR A 609 -9.34 -1.92 -35.90
CA THR A 609 -9.64 -3.36 -35.76
C THR A 609 -10.40 -3.68 -34.48
N ASN A 610 -10.87 -2.66 -33.76
CA ASN A 610 -11.64 -2.85 -32.52
C ASN A 610 -13.05 -3.30 -32.85
N THR A 611 -13.47 -4.43 -32.29
CA THR A 611 -14.77 -5.07 -32.53
C THR A 611 -15.95 -4.28 -31.93
N CYS A 612 -15.72 -3.40 -30.95
CA CYS A 612 -16.76 -2.60 -30.30
C CYS A 612 -17.28 -1.42 -31.14
N LEU A 613 -16.58 -1.01 -32.20
CA LEU A 613 -16.95 0.10 -33.08
C LEU A 613 -17.62 -0.36 -34.39
N GLN A 614 -17.81 -1.67 -34.58
CA GLN A 614 -18.30 -2.21 -35.84
C GLN A 614 -19.82 -2.38 -35.77
N ASP A 615 -20.56 -1.51 -36.47
CA ASP A 615 -22.01 -1.62 -36.66
C ASP A 615 -22.35 -2.80 -37.59
N GLY A 616 -22.53 -4.01 -37.05
CA GLY A 616 -22.95 -5.18 -37.84
C GLY A 616 -22.65 -6.55 -37.23
N SER A 617 -23.20 -7.61 -37.83
CA SER A 617 -23.09 -9.00 -37.38
C SER A 617 -21.64 -9.42 -37.16
N ARG A 618 -21.33 -9.95 -35.96
CA ARG A 618 -20.01 -10.43 -35.52
C ARG A 618 -19.44 -11.63 -36.32
N ASP A 619 -20.15 -12.11 -37.34
CA ASP A 619 -19.74 -13.26 -38.16
C ASP A 619 -18.46 -12.95 -38.95
N GLY A 620 -17.36 -13.62 -38.59
CA GLY A 620 -16.08 -13.54 -39.30
C GLY A 620 -15.13 -12.41 -38.88
N ALA A 621 -15.46 -11.62 -37.85
CA ALA A 621 -14.60 -10.56 -37.34
C ALA A 621 -13.39 -11.08 -36.54
N VAL A 622 -13.46 -12.32 -36.04
CA VAL A 622 -12.42 -12.95 -35.22
C VAL A 622 -12.11 -14.35 -35.75
N ALA A 623 -10.82 -14.68 -35.89
CA ALA A 623 -10.36 -15.99 -36.30
C ALA A 623 -9.16 -16.44 -35.45
N ALA A 624 -8.95 -17.76 -35.33
CA ALA A 624 -7.73 -18.30 -34.76
C ALA A 624 -6.54 -17.99 -35.68
N PHE A 625 -5.48 -17.38 -35.15
CA PHE A 625 -4.31 -16.94 -35.93
C PHE A 625 -3.67 -18.09 -36.71
N TRP A 626 -3.63 -19.28 -36.12
CA TRP A 626 -3.04 -20.47 -36.72
C TRP A 626 -3.87 -21.03 -37.89
N GLU A 627 -5.14 -20.66 -38.01
CA GLU A 627 -6.06 -21.10 -39.06
C GLU A 627 -6.09 -20.17 -40.28
N LEU A 628 -5.36 -19.05 -40.23
CA LEU A 628 -5.33 -18.04 -41.31
C LEU A 628 -4.71 -18.53 -42.63
N GLY A 629 -4.05 -19.70 -42.61
CA GLY A 629 -3.48 -20.35 -43.78
C GLY A 629 -1.96 -20.36 -43.82
N ALA A 630 -1.39 -21.52 -44.16
CA ALA A 630 0.06 -21.77 -44.09
C ALA A 630 0.89 -21.03 -45.16
N THR A 631 0.26 -20.49 -46.21
CA THR A 631 0.98 -19.86 -47.33
C THR A 631 0.47 -18.46 -47.59
N GLN A 632 1.38 -17.48 -47.51
CA GLN A 632 1.08 -16.09 -47.84
C GLN A 632 2.10 -15.55 -48.86
N PRO A 633 1.65 -14.98 -50.00
CA PRO A 633 2.55 -14.40 -51.00
C PRO A 633 3.45 -13.34 -50.41
N GLY A 634 4.75 -13.42 -50.73
CA GLY A 634 5.75 -12.49 -50.21
C GLY A 634 6.36 -12.88 -48.86
N LEU A 635 5.81 -13.89 -48.16
CA LEU A 635 6.31 -14.39 -46.89
C LEU A 635 6.73 -15.87 -46.98
N PRO A 636 7.65 -16.34 -46.11
CA PRO A 636 8.03 -17.75 -46.07
C PRO A 636 6.87 -18.63 -45.60
N ALA A 637 6.93 -19.94 -45.88
CA ALA A 637 5.92 -20.89 -45.39
C ALA A 637 5.88 -20.99 -43.84
N SER A 638 6.95 -20.57 -43.17
CA SER A 638 7.07 -20.50 -41.70
C SER A 638 6.58 -19.19 -41.11
N TRP A 639 5.97 -18.29 -41.88
CA TRP A 639 5.73 -16.91 -41.43
C TRP A 639 4.93 -16.81 -40.12
N GLN A 640 3.98 -17.71 -39.85
CA GLN A 640 3.22 -17.73 -38.60
C GLN A 640 4.11 -18.07 -37.39
N GLU A 641 5.06 -19.00 -37.57
CA GLU A 641 6.04 -19.36 -36.54
C GLU A 641 7.08 -18.24 -36.35
N ASP A 642 7.50 -17.59 -37.43
CA ASP A 642 8.42 -16.45 -37.38
C ASP A 642 7.77 -15.23 -36.67
N VAL A 643 6.48 -15.00 -36.89
CA VAL A 643 5.67 -14.00 -36.17
C VAL A 643 5.57 -14.37 -34.69
N PHE A 644 5.25 -15.63 -34.37
CA PHE A 644 5.17 -16.07 -32.97
C PHE A 644 6.51 -15.96 -32.23
N ALA A 645 7.62 -16.26 -32.91
CA ALA A 645 8.97 -16.09 -32.35
C ALA A 645 9.27 -14.62 -32.04
N GLN A 646 8.95 -13.70 -32.94
CA GLN A 646 9.08 -12.25 -32.72
C GLN A 646 8.21 -11.79 -31.54
N ILE A 647 6.95 -12.24 -31.46
CA ILE A 647 6.05 -11.93 -30.33
C ILE A 647 6.69 -12.37 -29.01
N CYS A 648 7.23 -13.60 -28.94
CA CYS A 648 7.88 -14.11 -27.73
C CYS A 648 9.09 -13.26 -27.31
N GLU A 649 9.94 -12.87 -28.27
CA GLU A 649 11.13 -12.05 -28.03
C GLU A 649 10.73 -10.65 -27.52
N VAL A 650 9.81 -9.99 -28.22
CA VAL A 650 9.32 -8.65 -27.88
C VAL A 650 8.63 -8.62 -26.51
N THR A 651 7.75 -9.59 -26.23
CA THR A 651 7.10 -9.70 -24.92
C THR A 651 8.12 -9.94 -23.80
N GLY A 652 9.13 -10.80 -24.02
CA GLY A 652 10.17 -11.06 -23.03
C GLY A 652 10.96 -9.82 -22.65
N GLU A 653 11.47 -9.11 -23.66
CA GLU A 653 12.21 -7.87 -23.46
C GLU A 653 11.35 -6.77 -22.83
N LEU A 654 10.06 -6.69 -23.18
CA LEU A 654 9.14 -5.70 -22.63
C LEU A 654 8.97 -5.86 -21.12
N PHE A 655 8.65 -7.08 -20.69
CA PHE A 655 8.44 -7.36 -19.26
C PHE A 655 9.75 -7.26 -18.47
N GLU A 656 10.88 -7.66 -19.06
CA GLU A 656 12.20 -7.46 -18.46
C GLU A 656 12.56 -5.98 -18.33
N GLY A 657 12.28 -5.20 -19.38
CA GLY A 657 12.44 -3.75 -19.39
C GLY A 657 11.62 -3.10 -18.29
N ALA A 658 10.33 -3.39 -18.21
CA ALA A 658 9.45 -2.88 -17.16
C ALA A 658 9.97 -3.21 -15.76
N ALA A 659 10.39 -4.45 -15.51
CA ALA A 659 10.93 -4.89 -14.22
C ALA A 659 12.26 -4.21 -13.84
N ARG A 660 13.14 -3.93 -14.82
CA ARG A 660 14.49 -3.42 -14.55
C ARG A 660 14.63 -1.91 -14.63
N THR A 661 13.86 -1.23 -15.45
CA THR A 661 14.00 0.22 -15.69
C THR A 661 12.90 1.04 -15.04
N MET A 662 11.75 0.43 -14.73
CA MET A 662 10.54 1.13 -14.29
C MET A 662 10.03 0.63 -12.93
N GLY A 663 10.92 0.37 -11.97
CA GLY A 663 10.57 -0.21 -10.66
C GLY A 663 9.60 0.61 -9.78
N THR A 664 9.37 1.89 -10.09
CA THR A 664 8.32 2.72 -9.47
C THR A 664 6.95 2.56 -10.14
N HIS A 665 6.91 2.05 -11.37
CA HIS A 665 5.73 1.93 -12.23
C HIS A 665 5.35 0.48 -12.56
N PHE A 666 6.23 -0.49 -12.33
CA PHE A 666 5.97 -1.93 -12.39
C PHE A 666 6.70 -2.65 -11.25
N GLN A 667 5.94 -3.35 -10.41
CA GLN A 667 6.46 -4.11 -9.27
C GLN A 667 5.84 -5.51 -9.27
N ALA A 668 6.66 -6.50 -9.63
CA ALA A 668 6.26 -7.89 -9.62
C ALA A 668 6.23 -8.43 -8.17
N LEU A 669 5.18 -9.16 -7.82
CA LEU A 669 4.98 -9.77 -6.50
C LEU A 669 5.10 -11.29 -6.60
N PRO A 670 5.85 -11.98 -5.70
CA PRO A 670 6.01 -13.44 -5.73
C PRO A 670 4.70 -14.24 -5.65
N ASN A 671 3.66 -13.64 -5.11
CA ASN A 671 2.36 -14.25 -4.81
C ASN A 671 1.21 -13.61 -5.59
N ALA A 672 1.52 -13.07 -6.76
CA ALA A 672 0.54 -12.65 -7.74
C ALA A 672 0.82 -13.35 -9.07
N PHE A 673 -0.22 -13.54 -9.86
CA PHE A 673 -0.12 -13.79 -11.30
C PHE A 673 -1.06 -12.84 -12.01
N GLU A 674 -0.86 -12.56 -13.28
CA GLU A 674 -1.76 -11.72 -14.05
C GLU A 674 -1.76 -12.12 -15.51
N VAL A 675 -2.95 -12.13 -16.11
CA VAL A 675 -3.15 -12.36 -17.55
C VAL A 675 -3.30 -11.02 -18.24
N PHE A 676 -2.44 -10.78 -19.23
CA PHE A 676 -2.47 -9.60 -20.09
C PHE A 676 -2.92 -9.99 -21.50
N GLY A 677 -3.71 -9.14 -22.14
CA GLY A 677 -3.92 -9.18 -23.59
C GLY A 677 -2.93 -8.24 -24.26
N VAL A 678 -1.99 -8.78 -25.02
CA VAL A 678 -0.98 -8.00 -25.74
C VAL A 678 -1.34 -7.97 -27.21
N ASP A 679 -1.48 -6.76 -27.74
CA ASP A 679 -1.93 -6.51 -29.10
C ASP A 679 -0.76 -6.18 -30.02
N PHE A 680 -0.67 -6.94 -31.12
CA PHE A 680 0.38 -6.81 -32.11
C PHE A 680 -0.20 -6.56 -33.50
N MET A 681 0.51 -5.78 -34.31
CA MET A 681 0.26 -5.62 -35.73
C MET A 681 1.37 -6.32 -36.51
N VAL A 682 1.05 -6.89 -37.67
CA VAL A 682 2.07 -7.43 -38.59
C VAL A 682 2.09 -6.57 -39.85
N ASP A 683 3.26 -6.12 -40.27
CA ASP A 683 3.41 -5.38 -41.52
C ASP A 683 3.52 -6.32 -42.73
N ALA A 684 3.45 -5.77 -43.95
CA ALA A 684 3.53 -6.56 -45.18
C ALA A 684 4.85 -7.35 -45.35
N LYS A 685 5.90 -7.03 -44.57
CA LYS A 685 7.20 -7.73 -44.59
C LYS A 685 7.25 -8.86 -43.56
N GLY A 686 6.21 -9.04 -42.74
CA GLY A 686 6.18 -10.04 -41.66
C GLY A 686 6.85 -9.57 -40.37
N THR A 687 7.10 -8.25 -40.23
CA THR A 687 7.61 -7.67 -38.98
C THR A 687 6.46 -7.47 -38.01
N VAL A 688 6.66 -7.90 -36.77
CA VAL A 688 5.69 -7.72 -35.68
C VAL A 688 5.89 -6.35 -35.01
N TRP A 689 4.80 -5.68 -34.66
CA TRP A 689 4.82 -4.39 -34.01
C TRP A 689 3.90 -4.40 -32.78
N LEU A 690 4.45 -4.11 -31.61
CA LEU A 690 3.70 -3.98 -30.37
C LEU A 690 2.82 -2.72 -30.41
N LEU A 691 1.53 -2.87 -30.16
CA LEU A 691 0.57 -1.76 -30.11
C LEU A 691 0.27 -1.35 -28.68
N GLU A 692 -0.15 -2.31 -27.84
CA GLU A 692 -0.59 -2.06 -26.47
C GLU A 692 -0.59 -3.34 -25.62
N VAL A 693 -0.64 -3.13 -24.30
CA VAL A 693 -0.80 -4.19 -23.30
C VAL A 693 -2.04 -3.86 -22.47
N ASN A 694 -3.00 -4.76 -22.46
CA ASN A 694 -4.27 -4.62 -21.77
C ASN A 694 -4.27 -5.54 -20.54
N ALA A 695 -4.40 -4.99 -19.34
CA ALA A 695 -4.71 -5.78 -18.14
C ALA A 695 -6.20 -6.09 -18.10
N PHE A 696 -6.56 -7.23 -17.49
CA PHE A 696 -7.94 -7.72 -17.49
C PHE A 696 -8.56 -7.69 -18.90
N PRO A 697 -7.93 -8.36 -19.87
CA PRO A 697 -8.37 -8.27 -21.27
C PRO A 697 -9.82 -8.73 -21.41
N ASP A 698 -10.56 -8.09 -22.30
CA ASP A 698 -11.92 -8.49 -22.64
C ASP A 698 -11.88 -9.81 -23.40
N PHE A 699 -12.24 -10.90 -22.71
CA PHE A 699 -12.32 -12.24 -23.28
C PHE A 699 -13.57 -12.45 -24.13
N GLY A 700 -14.61 -11.64 -23.94
CA GLY A 700 -15.86 -11.71 -24.71
C GLY A 700 -15.68 -11.36 -26.19
N GLN A 701 -14.58 -10.68 -26.54
CA GLN A 701 -14.18 -10.42 -27.93
C GLN A 701 -13.90 -11.69 -28.72
N THR A 702 -13.59 -12.79 -28.06
CA THR A 702 -13.28 -14.09 -28.69
C THR A 702 -14.50 -14.72 -29.36
N GLY A 703 -15.72 -14.35 -28.95
CA GLY A 703 -16.96 -14.97 -29.42
C GLY A 703 -17.21 -16.36 -28.82
N GLU A 704 -18.39 -16.92 -29.09
CA GLU A 704 -18.74 -18.29 -28.65
C GLU A 704 -17.97 -19.36 -29.44
N ASP A 705 -17.62 -19.08 -30.69
CA ASP A 705 -16.98 -20.05 -31.60
C ASP A 705 -15.52 -20.40 -31.24
N HIS A 706 -14.82 -19.50 -30.53
CA HIS A 706 -13.43 -19.69 -30.09
C HIS A 706 -13.29 -19.75 -28.56
N ALA A 707 -14.36 -20.15 -27.86
CA ALA A 707 -14.37 -20.27 -26.40
C ALA A 707 -13.34 -21.29 -25.87
N ASP A 708 -12.96 -22.26 -26.70
CA ASP A 708 -11.90 -23.23 -26.44
C ASP A 708 -10.53 -22.58 -26.21
N VAL A 709 -10.23 -21.46 -26.87
CA VAL A 709 -9.00 -20.68 -26.68
C VAL A 709 -8.92 -20.15 -25.24
N VAL A 710 -10.01 -19.57 -24.74
CA VAL A 710 -10.10 -18.98 -23.39
C VAL A 710 -10.19 -20.08 -22.33
N GLU A 711 -10.90 -21.18 -22.61
CA GLU A 711 -10.93 -22.36 -21.75
C GLU A 711 -9.51 -22.93 -21.56
N GLY A 712 -8.79 -23.18 -22.65
CA GLY A 712 -7.41 -23.68 -22.61
C GLY A 712 -6.45 -22.72 -21.89
N LEU A 713 -6.65 -21.41 -22.01
CA LEU A 713 -5.86 -20.40 -21.31
C LEU A 713 -6.02 -20.54 -19.80
N TRP A 714 -7.25 -20.60 -19.29
CA TRP A 714 -7.51 -20.72 -17.85
C TRP A 714 -7.09 -22.08 -17.30
N GLU A 715 -7.17 -23.15 -18.10
CA GLU A 715 -6.55 -24.43 -17.76
C GLU A 715 -5.03 -24.29 -17.58
N GLY A 716 -4.35 -23.61 -18.50
CA GLY A 716 -2.92 -23.29 -18.39
C GLY A 716 -2.59 -22.44 -17.16
N VAL A 717 -3.40 -21.41 -16.86
CA VAL A 717 -3.24 -20.56 -15.67
C VAL A 717 -3.34 -21.39 -14.39
N VAL A 718 -4.32 -22.29 -14.29
CA VAL A 718 -4.50 -23.13 -13.11
C VAL A 718 -3.34 -24.11 -12.93
N ASP A 719 -2.86 -24.75 -14.00
CA ASP A 719 -1.77 -25.74 -13.89
C ASP A 719 -0.40 -25.08 -13.61
N VAL A 720 -0.13 -23.90 -14.16
CA VAL A 720 1.20 -23.26 -14.10
C VAL A 720 1.32 -22.19 -13.01
N ALA A 721 0.24 -21.47 -12.66
CA ALA A 721 0.26 -20.43 -11.63
C ALA A 721 -0.32 -20.90 -10.29
N VAL A 722 -1.54 -21.46 -10.32
CA VAL A 722 -2.30 -21.76 -9.10
C VAL A 722 -1.77 -23.02 -8.42
N LYS A 723 -1.68 -24.13 -9.16
CA LYS A 723 -1.32 -25.44 -8.62
C LYS A 723 0.08 -25.47 -7.97
N PRO A 724 1.15 -24.85 -8.55
CA PRO A 724 2.47 -24.86 -7.94
C PRO A 724 2.55 -24.04 -6.66
N PHE A 725 1.81 -22.92 -6.59
CA PHE A 725 1.77 -22.08 -5.40
C PHE A 725 1.23 -22.85 -4.17
N PHE A 726 0.24 -23.71 -4.37
CA PHE A 726 -0.34 -24.55 -3.29
C PHE A 726 0.34 -25.92 -3.12
N GLY A 727 1.53 -26.11 -3.70
CA GLY A 727 2.39 -27.28 -3.46
C GLY A 727 2.16 -28.46 -4.40
N GLY A 728 1.34 -28.32 -5.44
CA GLY A 728 1.22 -29.33 -6.48
C GLY A 728 2.38 -29.28 -7.46
N GLU A 729 2.76 -30.44 -8.02
CA GLU A 729 3.67 -30.47 -9.16
C GLU A 729 2.93 -29.96 -10.41
N ALA A 730 3.46 -28.90 -11.04
CA ALA A 730 3.09 -28.56 -12.41
C ALA A 730 3.37 -29.80 -13.27
N LYS A 731 2.48 -30.13 -14.22
CA LYS A 731 2.82 -31.17 -15.19
C LYS A 731 3.90 -30.61 -16.12
N VAL A 732 5.17 -30.79 -15.77
CA VAL A 732 6.25 -30.75 -16.76
C VAL A 732 6.15 -32.07 -17.52
N ALA A 733 5.31 -32.11 -18.54
CA ALA A 733 5.09 -33.31 -19.35
C ALA A 733 5.30 -32.99 -20.82
N ASP A 734 6.27 -33.67 -21.42
CA ASP A 734 6.42 -33.86 -22.86
C ASP A 734 5.03 -34.04 -23.53
N GLY A 735 4.60 -33.06 -24.33
CA GLY A 735 3.58 -33.24 -25.36
C GLY A 735 2.09 -33.00 -25.04
N GLY A 736 1.70 -32.01 -24.23
CA GLY A 736 0.28 -31.57 -24.20
C GLY A 736 -0.06 -30.37 -23.33
N MET A 737 -0.85 -29.43 -23.88
CA MET A 737 -1.46 -28.20 -23.32
C MET A 737 -0.53 -27.17 -22.62
N VAL A 738 0.60 -27.60 -22.05
CA VAL A 738 1.66 -26.72 -21.51
C VAL A 738 2.62 -26.26 -22.61
N GLU A 739 2.67 -26.94 -23.77
CA GLU A 739 3.38 -26.45 -24.97
C GLU A 739 2.79 -25.12 -25.49
N ASP A 740 1.51 -24.90 -25.21
CA ASP A 740 0.83 -23.67 -25.56
C ASP A 740 1.27 -22.49 -24.67
N LEU A 741 1.88 -22.72 -23.51
CA LEU A 741 2.47 -21.66 -22.69
C LEU A 741 4.00 -21.70 -22.77
N ARG A 742 4.56 -20.92 -23.69
CA ARG A 742 6.02 -20.87 -23.85
C ARG A 742 6.66 -20.04 -22.73
N LYS A 743 7.36 -20.72 -21.81
CA LYS A 743 8.16 -20.06 -20.77
C LYS A 743 9.33 -19.28 -21.37
N LEU A 744 9.37 -17.98 -21.11
CA LEU A 744 10.51 -17.14 -21.47
C LEU A 744 11.62 -17.33 -20.41
N HIS A 745 12.75 -17.91 -20.80
CA HIS A 745 13.88 -18.13 -19.91
C HIS A 745 14.69 -16.85 -19.76
N TRP A 746 14.78 -16.37 -18.52
CA TRP A 746 15.75 -15.37 -18.11
C TRP A 746 16.25 -15.77 -16.72
N SER A 747 17.57 -15.76 -16.50
CA SER A 747 18.17 -16.28 -15.27
C SER A 747 17.92 -15.32 -14.10
N THR A 748 16.80 -15.50 -13.39
CA THR A 748 16.45 -14.83 -12.13
C THR A 748 17.33 -15.31 -10.96
N GLU A 749 17.89 -16.53 -11.05
CA GLU A 749 18.68 -17.17 -9.98
C GLU A 749 19.94 -16.38 -9.58
N ALA A 750 20.41 -15.48 -10.44
CA ALA A 750 21.50 -14.58 -10.09
C ALA A 750 21.09 -13.57 -9.01
N TRP A 751 19.86 -13.03 -9.02
CA TRP A 751 19.50 -11.88 -8.18
C TRP A 751 19.09 -12.25 -6.74
N VAL A 752 18.40 -13.38 -6.54
CA VAL A 752 18.01 -13.83 -5.18
C VAL A 752 19.25 -14.23 -4.37
N ASN A 753 20.23 -14.84 -5.03
CA ASN A 753 21.50 -15.19 -4.39
C ASN A 753 22.40 -13.97 -4.20
N ASP A 754 22.50 -13.05 -5.17
CA ASP A 754 23.35 -11.86 -5.04
C ASP A 754 22.83 -10.88 -3.96
N THR A 755 21.50 -10.77 -3.77
CA THR A 755 20.93 -9.91 -2.73
C THR A 755 21.10 -10.52 -1.33
N MET A 756 20.95 -11.85 -1.20
CA MET A 756 21.15 -12.57 0.08
C MET A 756 22.63 -12.73 0.45
N ASP A 757 23.52 -12.92 -0.52
CA ASP A 757 24.97 -13.02 -0.30
C ASP A 757 25.61 -11.65 -0.05
N ASN A 758 25.12 -10.57 -0.67
CA ASN A 758 25.52 -9.21 -0.31
C ASN A 758 25.04 -8.83 1.10
N ILE A 759 23.84 -9.26 1.52
CA ILE A 759 23.38 -9.06 2.90
C ILE A 759 24.23 -9.91 3.89
N ARG A 760 24.60 -11.15 3.54
CA ARG A 760 25.44 -12.01 4.41
C ARG A 760 26.91 -11.56 4.47
N GLN A 761 27.48 -11.00 3.40
CA GLN A 761 28.84 -10.44 3.42
C GLN A 761 28.92 -9.11 4.18
N ILE A 762 27.86 -8.29 4.19
CA ILE A 762 27.81 -7.03 4.96
C ILE A 762 27.85 -7.28 6.48
N PHE A 763 27.38 -8.44 6.97
CA PHE A 763 27.46 -8.81 8.40
C PHE A 763 28.70 -9.63 8.80
N SER A 764 29.67 -9.84 7.89
CA SER A 764 30.82 -10.72 8.13
C SER A 764 32.19 -10.02 8.20
N MET A 765 32.28 -8.70 8.04
CA MET A 765 33.55 -7.98 8.21
C MET A 765 33.50 -7.03 9.41
N ASN A 766 34.20 -7.42 10.48
CA ASN A 766 34.73 -6.51 11.48
C ASN A 766 35.57 -5.44 10.77
N ASP A 767 35.17 -4.17 10.82
CA ASP A 767 36.02 -3.06 11.29
C ASP A 767 35.34 -1.69 11.12
N THR A 768 35.28 -0.95 12.25
CA THR A 768 35.11 0.52 12.43
C THR A 768 34.18 1.30 11.49
N ILE A 769 32.94 1.50 11.95
CA ILE A 769 32.01 2.53 11.45
C ILE A 769 32.54 3.91 11.89
N THR A 770 32.91 4.78 10.94
CA THR A 770 33.21 6.19 11.21
C THR A 770 32.05 7.05 10.75
N MET A 771 31.35 7.69 11.69
CA MET A 771 30.23 8.58 11.41
C MET A 771 30.72 9.99 10.99
N TYR A 772 30.16 10.54 9.92
CA TYR A 772 30.36 11.94 9.54
C TYR A 772 29.06 12.74 9.70
N ASP A 773 29.17 13.88 10.38
CA ASP A 773 28.11 14.89 10.53
C ASP A 773 28.09 15.78 9.29
N ALA A 774 27.20 15.45 8.35
CA ALA A 774 26.86 16.39 7.30
C ALA A 774 25.84 17.38 7.88
N TYR A 775 26.28 18.63 8.03
CA TYR A 775 25.49 19.83 8.36
C TYR A 775 25.38 20.26 9.83
N GLY A 776 26.06 19.61 10.79
CA GLY A 776 26.18 20.18 12.15
C GLY A 776 24.86 20.24 12.91
N THR A 777 23.91 19.34 12.60
CA THR A 777 22.56 19.32 13.19
C THR A 777 22.35 18.20 14.21
N GLY A 778 23.38 17.38 14.49
CA GLY A 778 23.32 16.37 15.56
C GLY A 778 22.33 15.23 15.31
N LYS A 779 21.92 14.96 14.07
CA LYS A 779 21.13 13.78 13.69
C LYS A 779 21.97 12.84 12.82
N HIS A 780 22.12 11.59 13.27
CA HIS A 780 22.80 10.54 12.50
C HIS A 780 21.83 9.90 11.51
N TYR A 781 22.15 9.98 10.21
CA TYR A 781 21.40 9.31 9.15
C TYR A 781 22.26 8.22 8.51
N LEU A 782 21.69 7.03 8.33
CA LEU A 782 22.31 5.94 7.58
C LEU A 782 21.98 6.15 6.09
N ILE A 783 22.88 6.80 5.35
CA ILE A 783 22.73 6.99 3.90
C ILE A 783 23.50 5.88 3.19
N LEU A 784 22.78 4.90 2.62
CA LEU A 784 23.35 3.96 1.66
C LEU A 784 23.60 4.70 0.34
N ARG A 785 24.81 5.22 0.13
CA ARG A 785 25.27 5.70 -1.18
C ARG A 785 25.62 4.49 -2.06
N HIS A 786 24.81 4.17 -3.06
CA HIS A 786 25.27 3.36 -4.20
C HIS A 786 25.92 4.28 -5.23
N PHE A 787 27.25 4.22 -5.33
CA PHE A 787 28.00 4.68 -6.49
C PHE A 787 28.08 3.52 -7.49
N VAL A 788 27.54 3.71 -8.69
CA VAL A 788 27.85 2.86 -9.85
C VAL A 788 29.31 3.12 -10.21
N THR A 789 30.19 2.16 -9.92
CA THR A 789 31.53 2.09 -10.51
C THR A 789 31.49 1.04 -11.60
N VAL A 790 31.52 1.50 -12.85
CA VAL A 790 31.73 0.66 -14.04
C VAL A 790 33.16 0.13 -13.97
N THR A 791 33.32 -1.19 -13.84
CA THR A 791 34.60 -1.87 -14.06
C THR A 791 34.72 -2.25 -15.55
N PRO A 792 35.82 -1.89 -16.25
CA PRO A 792 36.05 -2.35 -17.60
C PRO A 792 36.58 -3.78 -17.58
N ARG A 793 35.86 -4.72 -18.20
CA ARG A 793 36.37 -6.07 -18.52
C ARG A 793 37.44 -5.98 -19.61
N GLN A 794 38.61 -6.54 -19.31
CA GLN A 794 39.72 -6.77 -20.23
C GLN A 794 39.25 -7.53 -21.49
N ARG A 795 39.52 -6.97 -22.67
CA ARG A 795 39.65 -7.73 -23.92
C ARG A 795 41.12 -7.70 -24.34
N HIS A 796 41.73 -8.88 -24.41
CA HIS A 796 42.90 -9.13 -25.24
C HIS A 796 42.46 -9.05 -26.71
N MET A 797 43.12 -8.22 -27.51
CA MET A 797 43.29 -8.44 -28.94
C MET A 797 44.59 -7.76 -29.40
N GLU A 798 45.24 -8.46 -30.32
CA GLU A 798 46.62 -8.33 -30.79
C GLU A 798 46.91 -7.02 -31.54
N GLU A 799 48.16 -6.59 -31.45
CA GLU A 799 48.75 -5.49 -32.22
C GLU A 799 48.90 -5.89 -33.69
N ASP A 800 48.55 -4.98 -34.62
CA ASP A 800 49.42 -4.72 -35.78
C ASP A 800 49.08 -3.42 -36.54
N ASN A 801 50.16 -2.64 -36.75
CA ASN A 801 50.47 -1.65 -37.78
C ASN A 801 49.73 -0.30 -37.91
N CYS A 802 50.44 0.71 -37.38
CA CYS A 802 50.75 2.05 -37.92
C CYS A 802 50.16 2.48 -39.27
N GLU A 803 49.52 3.66 -39.28
CA GLU A 803 50.05 4.89 -39.90
C GLU A 803 49.30 6.13 -39.37
N SER A 804 50.04 7.22 -39.14
CA SER A 804 49.58 8.55 -38.64
C SER A 804 50.01 9.61 -39.68
N PRO A 805 49.51 10.88 -39.73
CA PRO A 805 49.41 11.79 -38.57
C PRO A 805 48.31 12.89 -38.59
N SER A 806 47.92 13.41 -37.41
CA SER A 806 48.20 14.81 -36.99
C SER A 806 47.26 15.36 -35.87
N ALA A 807 47.92 15.95 -34.85
CA ALA A 807 47.46 16.97 -33.86
C ALA A 807 46.35 16.60 -32.85
N ALA A 808 46.45 16.82 -31.52
CA ALA A 808 47.44 17.49 -30.68
C ALA A 808 47.41 16.95 -29.23
N ARG A 809 48.55 17.10 -28.54
CA ARG A 809 49.01 16.40 -27.34
C ARG A 809 48.36 16.81 -26.01
N CYS A 810 48.01 15.82 -25.19
CA CYS A 810 48.18 15.84 -23.74
C CYS A 810 49.65 15.64 -23.36
N ARG A 811 50.12 16.30 -22.30
CA ARG A 811 51.33 15.90 -21.55
C ARG A 811 50.96 15.67 -20.10
N PHE A 812 51.18 14.45 -19.62
CA PHE A 812 51.40 14.15 -18.22
C PHE A 812 52.85 14.47 -17.85
N VAL A 813 53.06 15.01 -16.65
CA VAL A 813 54.35 14.99 -15.95
C VAL A 813 54.11 14.40 -14.58
N GLU A 814 54.83 13.31 -14.32
CA GLU A 814 54.87 12.52 -13.09
C GLU A 814 55.67 13.27 -12.01
N LYS A 815 55.18 13.27 -10.74
CA LYS A 815 56.06 13.41 -9.57
C LYS A 815 55.48 12.82 -8.28
N ALA A 816 56.23 11.83 -7.81
CA ALA A 816 56.46 11.31 -6.47
C ALA A 816 55.84 11.98 -5.21
N SER A 817 55.49 11.08 -4.28
CA SER A 817 55.49 11.19 -2.81
C SER A 817 54.47 12.11 -2.12
N GLY A 818 53.52 11.45 -1.43
CA GLY A 818 53.29 11.64 0.01
C GLY A 818 52.52 12.88 0.47
N GLU A 819 51.29 12.65 0.93
CA GLU A 819 50.45 13.49 1.81
C GLU A 819 50.10 14.92 1.35
N LEU A 820 48.80 15.18 1.14
CA LEU A 820 48.25 16.53 1.19
C LEU A 820 46.86 16.55 1.84
N ARG A 821 46.78 17.28 2.96
CA ARG A 821 45.57 17.69 3.69
C ARG A 821 44.75 18.68 2.85
N MET A 822 43.41 18.56 2.86
CA MET A 822 42.52 19.60 2.35
C MET A 822 42.27 20.69 3.41
N VAL A 823 42.54 21.93 3.03
CA VAL A 823 42.07 23.18 3.66
C VAL A 823 40.91 23.70 2.80
N PRO A 824 39.73 24.02 3.35
CA PRO A 824 38.66 24.64 2.57
C PRO A 824 38.86 26.15 2.51
N GLU A 825 39.17 26.68 1.32
CA GLU A 825 39.04 28.12 1.01
C GLU A 825 37.61 28.40 0.51
N LEU A 826 36.90 29.25 1.24
CA LEU A 826 35.61 29.85 0.88
C LEU A 826 35.84 31.03 -0.07
N ILE A 827 35.21 31.01 -1.24
CA ILE A 827 35.08 32.21 -2.11
C ILE A 827 33.74 32.89 -1.76
N PRO A 828 33.73 34.18 -1.35
CA PRO A 828 32.52 34.85 -0.86
C PRO A 828 31.73 35.53 -1.99
N ILE A 829 30.40 35.35 -1.98
CA ILE A 829 29.47 36.24 -2.68
C ILE A 829 29.04 37.33 -1.69
N LYS A 830 29.32 38.59 -2.05
CA LYS A 830 29.00 39.79 -1.26
C LYS A 830 27.49 40.04 -1.19
N GLN A 831 26.98 40.21 0.03
CA GLN A 831 25.79 41.03 0.33
C GLN A 831 26.26 42.42 0.76
N GLU A 832 25.71 43.46 0.14
CA GLU A 832 25.65 44.82 0.69
C GLU A 832 24.15 45.16 0.89
N ASN A 833 23.73 45.32 2.16
CA ASN A 833 23.26 46.57 2.77
C ASN A 833 21.88 47.06 2.23
N LEU A 834 20.83 47.31 3.01
CA LEU A 834 20.74 47.99 4.31
C LEU A 834 19.36 47.78 4.97
N TRP A 835 19.36 47.87 6.30
CA TRP A 835 18.22 48.11 7.16
C TRP A 835 17.64 49.54 6.97
N GLY A 836 16.31 49.64 7.08
CA GLY A 836 15.67 50.62 7.95
C GLY A 836 15.15 51.93 7.33
N GLY A 837 13.88 52.24 7.61
CA GLY A 837 13.36 53.61 7.61
C GLY A 837 12.01 53.77 6.92
N GLY A 838 10.92 53.70 7.69
CA GLY A 838 9.59 54.08 7.21
C GLY A 838 9.41 55.60 7.11
N ARG A 839 8.68 56.05 6.08
CA ARG A 839 7.47 56.90 6.16
C ARG A 839 7.04 57.42 4.78
N ASP A 840 5.86 56.98 4.36
CA ASP A 840 4.66 57.80 4.16
C ASP A 840 4.43 58.59 2.85
N TRP A 841 3.15 58.57 2.44
CA TRP A 841 2.40 59.35 1.42
C TRP A 841 2.55 59.08 -0.09
N GLY A 842 1.43 58.62 -0.68
CA GLY A 842 0.70 59.47 -1.64
C GLY A 842 0.54 58.95 -3.08
N LYS A 843 -0.71 58.61 -3.42
CA LYS A 843 -1.42 58.81 -4.71
C LYS A 843 -0.59 58.76 -6.02
N HIS A 844 -0.90 57.80 -6.88
CA HIS A 844 -1.76 58.03 -8.06
C HIS A 844 -2.19 56.73 -8.70
#